data_AF-A0A7Y2HDC8-F1
#
_entry.id   AF-A0A7Y2HDC8-F1
#
_cell.length_a   1.000
_cell.length_b   1.000
_cell.length_c   1.000
_cell.angle_alpha   90.00
_cell.angle_beta   90.00
_cell.angle_gamma   90.00
#
_symmetry.space_group_name_H-M   'P 1'
#
loop_
_entity.id
_entity.type
_entity.pdbx_description
1 polymer ?
#
loop_
_entity_poly.entity_id
_entity_poly.type
_entity_poly.pdbx_seq_one_letter_code
_entity_poly.pdbx_strand_id
1 'polypeptide(L)'
;IELKADKVVVNVSNSSVSAGNNALEVLQKSPGITVDKDNNISLKGKQGVLITIDGKNQYMSNEEIARLLESMPASTIESLEIIQNPSAKYDAEGNSGIINIKLKRNENLGYNGNITMAGRQGRHSNYNGNLSMNFRSSNMNVYGNVSRSQWNGFNDIDLRRDIPFNGFSTLFQQNSLIEFKGHSSDVRIGADYFVGPKTTLGVLTKLNFGDNNLTNDNLTNISGANTPGFDMLHVDTGQDGDWSQKSFNTNLKHDIGDNGSSIVLDVDYSLYDNPEFILYNNTYMDLEGNNIIDPASLRNSTDINVDIFAAKLDYNTTIGKLNFESGLKFSSVETDNATVFEDLVDGGWQENTERTNQFVYNEDIYAAYINGSTQIGKANLQFGLRLEHTASLGNSVTLNQIVDRDYTNLFPSVSLSHMIGEKHSLSYTFSRRLNRPNYRNLNPFINYLDDFTFQKGNPFLRPQYANSFGINYGLGRSLFVSANYSKTTEAMTEVIEQFSDQNTTFQTIQNLDDFESASLNVTAPIVISEKWTTRLSATTFYHKFNSVIPSGTLDNSQTSYNLYVGNEISLPRGWRGEVTFNYRSSLVWGLFEVDPQYSLDFGLSTSVMSGMGNLKVGMNDVFRTLVNTVDVNQDDIDLSVYQFRDSRRATISFSYRFGNQKVKGARKRKTATEDAAGRITRED
;
A
#
# COMPACT_ATOMS: atom_id res chain seq x y z
N ILE A 1 3.81 11.37 21.31
CA ILE A 1 4.70 10.37 20.68
C ILE A 1 5.45 9.69 21.82
N GLU A 2 5.51 8.36 21.83
CA GLU A 2 6.25 7.55 22.79
C GLU A 2 7.17 6.59 22.04
N LEU A 3 8.41 6.44 22.51
CA LEU A 3 9.37 5.48 21.95
C LEU A 3 9.33 4.18 22.78
N LYS A 4 9.03 3.07 22.12
CA LYS A 4 9.18 1.72 22.66
C LYS A 4 10.32 1.00 21.91
N ALA A 5 10.77 -0.14 22.45
CA ALA A 5 11.95 -0.84 21.94
C ALA A 5 11.89 -1.13 20.44
N ASP A 6 10.73 -1.55 19.94
CA ASP A 6 10.48 -1.96 18.55
C ASP A 6 9.64 -0.97 17.73
N LYS A 7 9.10 0.09 18.35
CA LYS A 7 8.10 0.95 17.69
C LYS A 7 7.99 2.37 18.24
N VAL A 8 7.54 3.27 17.38
CA VAL A 8 7.12 4.63 17.73
C VAL A 8 5.60 4.66 17.86
N VAL A 9 5.09 5.08 19.02
CA VAL A 9 3.65 5.15 19.28
C VAL A 9 3.19 6.61 19.20
N VAL A 10 2.34 6.91 18.22
CA VAL A 10 1.63 8.18 18.09
C VAL A 10 0.28 8.04 18.77
N ASN A 11 0.13 8.59 19.97
CA ASN A 11 -1.15 8.61 20.67
C ASN A 11 -2.13 9.55 19.96
N VAL A 12 -3.18 8.98 19.38
CA VAL A 12 -4.20 9.72 18.62
C VAL A 12 -5.31 10.19 19.57
N SER A 13 -5.76 9.31 20.48
CA SER A 13 -6.85 9.56 21.42
C SER A 13 -6.71 10.82 22.29
N ASN A 14 -5.47 11.18 22.63
CA ASN A 14 -5.12 12.30 23.50
C ASN A 14 -4.55 13.51 22.71
N SER A 15 -4.66 13.50 21.38
CA SER A 15 -4.10 14.52 20.51
C SER A 15 -5.19 15.39 19.89
N SER A 16 -4.90 16.67 19.73
CA SER A 16 -5.73 17.62 18.96
C SER A 16 -5.94 17.12 17.52
N VAL A 17 -4.98 16.35 16.99
CA VAL A 17 -5.00 15.65 15.70
C VAL A 17 -6.18 14.67 15.55
N SER A 18 -6.77 14.14 16.63
CA SER A 18 -7.91 13.19 16.51
C SER A 18 -9.25 13.86 16.24
N ALA A 19 -9.39 15.13 16.61
CA ALA A 19 -10.63 15.86 16.53
C ALA A 19 -10.76 16.41 15.11
N GLY A 20 -11.67 15.82 14.35
CA GLY A 20 -11.89 16.26 13.00
C GLY A 20 -10.89 15.74 11.97
N ASN A 21 -10.16 14.63 12.21
CA ASN A 21 -9.38 13.95 11.15
C ASN A 21 -9.86 12.50 10.87
N ASN A 22 -9.50 11.93 9.72
CA ASN A 22 -9.64 10.50 9.38
C ASN A 22 -8.31 9.75 9.60
N ALA A 23 -8.28 8.43 9.48
CA ALA A 23 -7.09 7.63 9.77
C ALA A 23 -5.94 7.93 8.79
N LEU A 24 -6.25 8.17 7.51
CA LEU A 24 -5.24 8.51 6.49
C LEU A 24 -4.59 9.86 6.79
N GLU A 25 -5.36 10.87 7.16
CA GLU A 25 -4.87 12.19 7.58
C GLU A 25 -4.01 12.10 8.84
N VAL A 26 -4.35 11.22 9.79
CA VAL A 26 -3.52 10.99 10.98
C VAL A 26 -2.21 10.29 10.60
N LEU A 27 -2.24 9.36 9.64
CA LEU A 27 -1.04 8.71 9.10
C LEU A 27 -0.14 9.71 8.39
N GLN A 28 -0.68 10.57 7.52
CA GLN A 28 0.05 11.67 6.89
C GLN A 28 0.69 12.60 7.93
N LYS A 29 0.04 12.79 9.08
CA LYS A 29 0.53 13.60 10.21
C LYS A 29 1.53 12.88 11.11
N SER A 30 1.85 11.62 10.83
CA SER A 30 2.67 10.77 11.69
C SER A 30 4.15 10.76 11.26
N PRO A 31 5.10 10.59 12.22
CA PRO A 31 6.52 10.73 11.94
C PRO A 31 7.04 9.83 10.82
N GLY A 32 7.62 10.45 9.80
CA GLY A 32 8.26 9.74 8.69
C GLY A 32 7.29 9.05 7.74
N ILE A 33 5.98 9.30 7.82
CA ILE A 33 5.01 8.75 6.86
C ILE A 33 4.74 9.79 5.77
N THR A 34 4.65 9.33 4.53
CA THR A 34 4.24 10.15 3.39
C THR A 34 3.19 9.38 2.61
N VAL A 35 2.17 10.07 2.13
CA VAL A 35 1.13 9.50 1.26
C VAL A 35 1.17 10.30 -0.05
N ASP A 36 1.35 9.62 -1.18
CA ASP A 36 1.37 10.27 -2.49
C ASP A 36 -0.03 10.36 -3.13
N LYS A 37 -0.08 10.81 -4.38
CA LYS A 37 -1.32 11.04 -5.14
C LYS A 37 -2.08 9.76 -5.51
N ASP A 38 -1.37 8.64 -5.54
CA ASP A 38 -1.93 7.32 -5.84
C ASP A 38 -2.28 6.62 -4.52
N ASN A 39 -2.38 7.42 -3.44
CA ASN A 39 -2.67 6.96 -2.11
C ASN A 39 -1.66 5.94 -1.57
N ASN A 40 -0.47 5.84 -2.17
CA ASN A 40 0.57 4.94 -1.72
C ASN A 40 1.18 5.49 -0.44
N ILE A 41 1.16 4.66 0.60
CA ILE A 41 1.70 4.99 1.91
C ILE A 41 3.16 4.54 1.95
N SER A 42 4.07 5.49 2.14
CA SER A 42 5.50 5.25 2.32
C SER A 42 5.97 5.63 3.73
N LEU A 43 7.00 4.93 4.21
CA LEU A 43 7.64 5.18 5.49
C LEU A 43 9.10 5.53 5.22
N LYS A 44 9.43 6.82 5.39
CA LYS A 44 10.77 7.40 5.29
C LYS A 44 11.44 7.16 3.94
N GLY A 45 10.68 7.37 2.87
CA GLY A 45 11.14 7.19 1.49
C GLY A 45 11.04 5.75 0.98
N LYS A 46 10.65 4.78 1.82
CA LYS A 46 10.41 3.40 1.40
C LYS A 46 8.92 3.14 1.17
N GLN A 47 8.57 2.73 -0.05
CA GLN A 47 7.22 2.28 -0.42
C GLN A 47 6.96 0.82 0.00
N GLY A 48 5.69 0.39 0.08
CA GLY A 48 5.33 -0.98 0.46
C GLY A 48 5.24 -1.20 1.98
N VAL A 49 4.80 -0.18 2.72
CA VAL A 49 4.61 -0.25 4.17
C VAL A 49 3.37 -1.07 4.49
N LEU A 50 3.50 -2.05 5.38
CA LEU A 50 2.36 -2.87 5.75
C LEU A 50 1.42 -2.11 6.71
N ILE A 51 0.20 -1.79 6.27
CA ILE A 51 -0.81 -1.17 7.12
C ILE A 51 -1.65 -2.24 7.81
N THR A 52 -1.69 -2.16 9.14
CA THR A 52 -2.51 -3.05 9.96
C THR A 52 -3.47 -2.26 10.84
N ILE A 53 -4.66 -2.81 11.08
CA ILE A 53 -5.66 -2.24 11.99
C ILE A 53 -5.86 -3.24 13.12
N ASP A 54 -5.53 -2.81 14.34
CA ASP A 54 -5.44 -3.63 15.54
C ASP A 54 -4.48 -4.83 15.43
N GLY A 55 -3.48 -4.71 14.55
CA GLY A 55 -2.51 -5.75 14.24
C GLY A 55 -2.97 -6.72 13.16
N LYS A 56 -4.05 -6.41 12.42
CA LYS A 56 -4.55 -7.18 11.27
C LYS A 56 -4.22 -6.48 9.96
N ASN A 57 -3.66 -7.20 8.98
CA ASN A 57 -3.48 -6.63 7.64
C ASN A 57 -4.84 -6.31 7.00
N GLN A 58 -4.82 -5.26 6.19
CA GLN A 58 -5.91 -4.93 5.29
C GLN A 58 -5.58 -5.61 3.95
N TYR A 59 -6.38 -6.60 3.56
CA TYR A 59 -6.18 -7.37 2.32
C TYR A 59 -6.81 -6.61 1.18
N MET A 60 -6.11 -5.58 0.74
CA MET A 60 -6.62 -4.54 -0.14
C MET A 60 -5.41 -3.92 -0.84
N SER A 61 -5.59 -3.40 -2.07
CA SER A 61 -4.55 -2.60 -2.71
C SER A 61 -4.21 -1.38 -1.84
N ASN A 62 -3.03 -0.77 -2.03
CA ASN A 62 -2.64 0.42 -1.26
C ASN A 62 -3.71 1.52 -1.37
N GLU A 63 -4.30 1.69 -2.56
CA GLU A 63 -5.37 2.64 -2.78
C GLU A 63 -6.62 2.32 -1.97
N GLU A 64 -7.04 1.05 -1.95
CA GLU A 64 -8.19 0.60 -1.17
C GLU A 64 -7.96 0.77 0.33
N ILE A 65 -6.73 0.48 0.80
CA ILE A 65 -6.32 0.72 2.18
C ILE A 65 -6.46 2.21 2.50
N ALA A 66 -5.94 3.09 1.67
CA ALA A 66 -6.06 4.53 1.89
C ALA A 66 -7.53 4.98 1.91
N ARG A 67 -8.36 4.48 0.99
CA ARG A 67 -9.81 4.74 0.96
C ARG A 67 -10.51 4.25 2.25
N LEU A 68 -10.17 3.06 2.74
CA LEU A 68 -10.64 2.56 4.04
C LEU A 68 -10.24 3.52 5.16
N LEU A 69 -8.99 3.95 5.20
CA LEU A 69 -8.45 4.84 6.22
C LEU A 69 -9.08 6.24 6.17
N GLU A 70 -9.42 6.75 4.99
CA GLU A 70 -10.19 7.98 4.85
C GLU A 70 -11.60 7.86 5.43
N SER A 71 -12.22 6.68 5.31
CA SER A 71 -13.53 6.39 5.88
C SER A 71 -13.50 6.14 7.40
N MET A 72 -12.32 5.91 7.96
CA MET A 72 -12.12 5.62 9.37
C MET A 72 -11.87 6.93 10.15
N PRO A 73 -12.76 7.33 11.08
CA PRO A 73 -12.51 8.54 11.86
C PRO A 73 -11.30 8.36 12.78
N ALA A 74 -10.39 9.33 12.80
CA ALA A 74 -9.23 9.36 13.72
C ALA A 74 -9.61 9.15 15.18
N SER A 75 -10.83 9.55 15.53
CA SER A 75 -11.36 9.41 16.87
C SER A 75 -11.65 7.99 17.35
N THR A 76 -11.75 7.00 16.45
CA THR A 76 -11.82 5.58 16.81
C THR A 76 -10.43 5.01 17.09
N ILE A 77 -9.37 5.73 16.71
CA ILE A 77 -7.98 5.34 16.88
C ILE A 77 -7.50 5.75 18.27
N GLU A 78 -6.98 4.78 19.01
CA GLU A 78 -6.22 4.95 20.25
C GLU A 78 -4.84 5.51 19.94
N SER A 79 -4.10 4.82 19.09
CA SER A 79 -2.73 5.14 18.73
C SER A 79 -2.34 4.55 17.38
N LEU A 80 -1.34 5.15 16.72
CA LEU A 80 -0.63 4.56 15.59
C LEU A 80 0.71 4.03 16.10
N GLU A 81 0.99 2.76 15.85
CA GLU A 81 2.27 2.15 16.15
C GLU A 81 3.07 2.01 14.85
N ILE A 82 4.14 2.77 14.72
CA ILE A 82 5.06 2.72 13.58
C ILE A 82 6.21 1.79 13.95
N ILE A 83 6.21 0.59 13.37
CA ILE A 83 7.15 -0.49 13.62
C ILE A 83 8.10 -0.56 12.41
N GLN A 84 9.26 0.06 12.50
CA GLN A 84 10.19 0.12 11.36
C GLN A 84 10.93 -1.19 11.15
N ASN A 85 11.28 -1.86 12.26
CA ASN A 85 11.99 -3.13 12.27
C ASN A 85 11.15 -4.13 13.07
N PRO A 86 10.16 -4.77 12.45
CA PRO A 86 9.29 -5.70 13.15
C PRO A 86 10.07 -6.90 13.69
N SER A 87 9.66 -7.40 14.85
CA SER A 87 10.25 -8.60 15.45
C SER A 87 9.92 -9.86 14.64
N ALA A 88 10.57 -10.98 14.96
CA ALA A 88 10.39 -12.27 14.30
C ALA A 88 8.97 -12.87 14.42
N LYS A 89 8.09 -12.25 15.24
CA LYS A 89 6.64 -12.57 15.32
C LYS A 89 5.89 -12.19 14.04
N TYR A 90 6.36 -11.15 13.36
CA TYR A 90 5.83 -10.75 12.07
C TYR A 90 6.51 -11.57 10.97
N ASP A 91 5.81 -11.76 9.86
CA ASP A 91 6.39 -12.45 8.71
C ASP A 91 7.65 -11.72 8.24
N ALA A 92 8.59 -12.46 7.64
CA ALA A 92 9.81 -11.86 7.11
C ALA A 92 9.53 -10.96 5.89
N GLU A 93 8.38 -11.18 5.24
CA GLU A 93 7.81 -10.37 4.16
C GLU A 93 7.68 -8.88 4.54
N GLY A 94 8.15 -7.98 3.67
CA GLY A 94 7.93 -6.53 3.76
C GLY A 94 9.14 -5.77 4.32
N ASN A 95 9.80 -4.96 3.48
CA ASN A 95 11.04 -4.24 3.78
C ASN A 95 10.86 -2.79 4.26
N SER A 96 9.62 -2.32 4.36
CA SER A 96 9.29 -0.90 4.54
C SER A 96 8.64 -0.59 5.89
N GLY A 97 8.61 -1.56 6.80
CA GLY A 97 8.02 -1.44 8.13
C GLY A 97 6.51 -1.71 8.16
N ILE A 98 5.94 -1.65 9.36
CA ILE A 98 4.52 -1.89 9.64
C ILE A 98 3.96 -0.66 10.33
N ILE A 99 2.84 -0.14 9.86
CA ILE A 99 2.06 0.87 10.60
C ILE A 99 0.79 0.20 11.12
N ASN A 100 0.64 0.18 12.43
CA ASN A 100 -0.44 -0.50 13.12
C ASN A 100 -1.36 0.49 13.84
N ILE A 101 -2.57 0.65 13.32
CA ILE A 101 -3.61 1.52 13.84
C ILE A 101 -4.34 0.79 14.98
N LYS A 102 -4.08 1.16 16.23
CA LYS A 102 -4.79 0.65 17.40
C LYS A 102 -6.09 1.39 17.60
N LEU A 103 -7.20 0.69 17.75
CA LEU A 103 -8.50 1.31 18.04
C LEU A 103 -8.72 1.47 19.55
N LYS A 104 -9.48 2.50 19.95
CA LYS A 104 -9.79 2.83 21.35
C LYS A 104 -10.45 1.66 22.07
N ARG A 105 -10.01 1.45 23.32
CA ARG A 105 -10.58 0.50 24.28
C ARG A 105 -11.14 1.28 25.44
N ASN A 106 -12.43 1.15 25.75
CA ASN A 106 -12.99 1.60 27.02
C ASN A 106 -13.77 0.47 27.69
N GLU A 107 -13.92 0.54 29.01
CA GLU A 107 -14.54 -0.49 29.84
C GLU A 107 -16.02 -0.22 30.02
N ASN A 108 -16.88 -1.12 29.50
CA ASN A 108 -18.27 -1.38 29.92
C ASN A 108 -18.97 -2.33 28.92
N LEU A 109 -20.09 -2.90 29.34
CA LEU A 109 -21.02 -3.68 28.50
C LEU A 109 -22.00 -2.74 27.76
N GLY A 110 -22.60 -3.24 26.68
CA GLY A 110 -23.61 -2.51 25.90
C GLY A 110 -23.25 -2.42 24.42
N TYR A 111 -23.90 -1.48 23.72
CA TYR A 111 -23.65 -1.21 22.31
C TYR A 111 -22.97 0.14 22.12
N ASN A 112 -22.14 0.24 21.10
CA ASN A 112 -21.64 1.50 20.58
C ASN A 112 -21.54 1.43 19.05
N GLY A 113 -21.45 2.60 18.43
CA GLY A 113 -21.21 2.67 17.01
C GLY A 113 -20.87 4.07 16.53
N ASN A 114 -20.51 4.13 15.26
CA ASN A 114 -20.20 5.35 14.55
C ASN A 114 -20.70 5.24 13.12
N ILE A 115 -21.33 6.30 12.64
CA ILE A 115 -21.64 6.49 11.23
C ILE A 115 -20.81 7.65 10.68
N THR A 116 -20.30 7.51 9.47
CA THR A 116 -19.54 8.55 8.78
C THR A 116 -19.95 8.59 7.32
N MET A 117 -20.17 9.79 6.82
CA MET A 117 -20.47 10.06 5.43
C MET A 117 -19.58 11.22 4.98
N ALA A 118 -19.01 11.08 3.79
CA ALA A 118 -18.29 12.17 3.16
C ALA A 118 -18.59 12.21 1.67
N GLY A 119 -18.64 13.44 1.15
CA GLY A 119 -18.74 13.74 -0.26
C GLY A 119 -17.57 14.62 -0.66
N ARG A 120 -16.98 14.32 -1.82
CA ARG A 120 -15.89 15.08 -2.41
C ARG A 120 -16.29 15.52 -3.81
N GLN A 121 -15.88 16.72 -4.17
CA GLN A 121 -16.11 17.29 -5.48
C GLN A 121 -14.81 17.88 -6.03
N GLY A 122 -14.31 17.30 -7.11
CA GLY A 122 -13.31 17.88 -8.01
C GLY A 122 -13.93 18.11 -9.39
N ARG A 123 -13.26 17.67 -10.45
CA ARG A 123 -13.90 17.49 -11.77
C ARG A 123 -15.00 16.43 -11.69
N HIS A 124 -14.78 15.38 -10.90
CA HIS A 124 -15.76 14.32 -10.64
C HIS A 124 -16.15 14.29 -9.16
N SER A 125 -17.29 13.67 -8.87
CA SER A 125 -17.81 13.51 -7.52
C SER A 125 -17.45 12.14 -6.96
N ASN A 126 -17.07 12.08 -5.69
CA ASN A 126 -16.78 10.85 -4.97
C ASN A 126 -17.56 10.84 -3.65
N TYR A 127 -17.97 9.66 -3.21
CA TYR A 127 -18.75 9.50 -1.98
C TYR A 127 -18.26 8.31 -1.21
N ASN A 128 -18.25 8.42 0.11
CA ASN A 128 -17.98 7.29 0.97
C ASN A 128 -18.85 7.32 2.22
N GLY A 129 -19.33 6.13 2.59
CA GLY A 129 -20.14 5.88 3.75
C GLY A 129 -19.55 4.75 4.57
N ASN A 130 -19.59 4.88 5.88
CA ASN A 130 -19.07 3.88 6.81
C ASN A 130 -19.96 3.79 8.04
N LEU A 131 -20.33 2.57 8.40
CA LEU A 131 -21.07 2.23 9.62
C LEU A 131 -20.29 1.19 10.39
N SER A 132 -19.92 1.50 11.63
CA SER A 132 -19.31 0.54 12.55
C SER A 132 -20.19 0.37 13.77
N MET A 133 -20.40 -0.88 14.18
CA MET A 133 -21.19 -1.24 15.36
C MET A 133 -20.46 -2.30 16.18
N ASN A 134 -20.57 -2.20 17.50
CA ASN A 134 -20.04 -3.20 18.42
C ASN A 134 -21.02 -3.38 19.58
N PHE A 135 -21.36 -4.62 19.86
CA PHE A 135 -22.17 -5.04 21.00
C PHE A 135 -21.35 -5.98 21.87
N ARG A 136 -21.27 -5.68 23.17
CA ARG A 136 -20.54 -6.48 24.14
C ARG A 136 -21.40 -6.84 25.34
N SER A 137 -21.47 -8.13 25.63
CA SER A 137 -21.98 -8.71 26.88
C SER A 137 -20.83 -9.35 27.68
N SER A 138 -21.14 -9.96 28.82
CA SER A 138 -20.19 -10.69 29.66
C SER A 138 -19.63 -11.94 28.98
N ASN A 139 -20.45 -12.59 28.14
CA ASN A 139 -20.14 -13.87 27.49
C ASN A 139 -19.89 -13.76 25.98
N MET A 140 -20.16 -12.61 25.35
CA MET A 140 -20.01 -12.45 23.91
C MET A 140 -19.64 -11.02 23.52
N ASN A 141 -18.94 -10.88 22.40
CA ASN A 141 -18.72 -9.61 21.74
C ASN A 141 -18.97 -9.76 20.23
N VAL A 142 -19.98 -9.08 19.71
CA VAL A 142 -20.32 -9.07 18.28
C VAL A 142 -20.01 -7.70 17.71
N TYR A 143 -19.29 -7.67 16.61
CA TYR A 143 -18.90 -6.43 15.97
C TYR A 143 -19.06 -6.53 14.45
N GLY A 144 -19.43 -5.41 13.87
CA GLY A 144 -19.73 -5.28 12.46
C GLY A 144 -19.20 -3.97 11.91
N ASN A 145 -18.77 -3.98 10.67
CA ASN A 145 -18.45 -2.80 9.91
C ASN A 145 -18.91 -2.98 8.47
N VAL A 146 -19.57 -1.96 7.95
CA VAL A 146 -19.95 -1.88 6.54
C VAL A 146 -19.48 -0.54 6.01
N SER A 147 -18.66 -0.55 4.96
CA SER A 147 -18.30 0.64 4.19
C SER A 147 -18.71 0.48 2.75
N ARG A 148 -19.05 1.59 2.12
CA ARG A 148 -19.23 1.70 0.67
C ARG A 148 -18.51 2.95 0.20
N SER A 149 -17.74 2.81 -0.86
CA SER A 149 -17.04 3.92 -1.51
C SER A 149 -17.39 3.92 -2.98
N GLN A 150 -17.59 5.11 -3.54
CA GLN A 150 -17.67 5.34 -4.96
C GLN A 150 -16.52 6.26 -5.35
N TRP A 151 -15.70 5.82 -6.28
CA TRP A 151 -14.68 6.65 -6.89
C TRP A 151 -15.04 6.99 -8.32
N ASN A 152 -14.61 8.18 -8.69
CA ASN A 152 -14.64 8.71 -10.03
C ASN A 152 -13.43 9.65 -10.15
N GLY A 153 -12.79 9.65 -11.31
CA GLY A 153 -11.58 10.41 -11.55
C GLY A 153 -11.11 10.26 -12.98
N PHE A 154 -10.01 10.94 -13.25
CA PHE A 154 -9.32 10.83 -14.50
C PHE A 154 -7.81 10.92 -14.27
N ASN A 155 -7.08 10.42 -15.25
CA ASN A 155 -5.65 10.52 -15.37
C ASN A 155 -5.34 11.00 -16.78
N ASP A 156 -4.77 12.19 -16.88
CA ASP A 156 -4.41 12.85 -18.13
C ASP A 156 -2.89 12.72 -18.28
N ILE A 157 -2.47 11.97 -19.30
CA ILE A 157 -1.08 11.56 -19.50
C ILE A 157 -0.59 12.09 -20.84
N ASP A 158 0.49 12.85 -20.80
CA ASP A 158 1.31 13.14 -21.98
C ASP A 158 2.60 12.32 -21.88
N LEU A 159 2.79 11.40 -22.82
CA LEU A 159 3.98 10.56 -22.92
C LEU A 159 4.75 10.94 -24.19
N ARG A 160 6.01 11.33 -24.02
CA ARG A 160 6.96 11.54 -25.12
C ARG A 160 8.03 10.46 -25.08
N ARG A 161 8.29 9.81 -26.21
CA ARG A 161 9.39 8.85 -26.38
C ARG A 161 10.16 9.15 -27.65
N ASP A 162 11.48 9.15 -27.56
CA ASP A 162 12.39 9.25 -28.70
C ASP A 162 13.12 7.91 -28.84
N ILE A 163 12.83 7.19 -29.93
CA ILE A 163 13.38 5.86 -30.20
C ILE A 163 14.47 5.99 -31.26
N PRO A 164 15.76 5.75 -30.95
CA PRO A 164 16.84 5.87 -31.91
C PRO A 164 16.80 4.73 -32.93
N PHE A 165 17.06 5.06 -34.20
CA PHE A 165 17.13 4.09 -35.31
C PHE A 165 18.19 4.53 -36.34
N ASN A 166 19.26 3.75 -36.49
CA ASN A 166 20.34 3.99 -37.48
C ASN A 166 20.92 5.42 -37.49
N GLY A 167 21.05 6.06 -36.31
CA GLY A 167 21.56 7.42 -36.18
C GLY A 167 20.52 8.53 -36.40
N PHE A 168 19.26 8.17 -36.66
CA PHE A 168 18.09 9.04 -36.61
C PHE A 168 17.21 8.64 -35.41
N SER A 169 16.02 9.24 -35.30
CA SER A 169 15.03 8.81 -34.31
C SER A 169 13.60 8.81 -34.85
N THR A 170 12.77 8.01 -34.18
CA THR A 170 11.32 7.99 -34.29
C THR A 170 10.75 8.62 -33.03
N LEU A 171 9.98 9.70 -33.19
CA LEU A 171 9.32 10.40 -32.09
C LEU A 171 7.89 9.89 -31.96
N PHE A 172 7.53 9.45 -30.75
CA PHE A 172 6.17 9.14 -30.34
C PHE A 172 5.70 10.20 -29.34
N GLN A 173 4.61 10.89 -29.67
CA GLN A 173 3.94 11.84 -28.78
C GLN A 173 2.53 11.34 -28.53
N GLN A 174 2.31 10.83 -27.33
CA GLN A 174 1.07 10.21 -26.91
C GLN A 174 0.33 11.12 -25.92
N ASN A 175 -0.97 11.31 -26.16
CA ASN A 175 -1.90 11.99 -25.26
C ASN A 175 -3.01 11.00 -24.89
N SER A 176 -3.10 10.64 -23.62
CA SER A 176 -4.03 9.64 -23.11
C SER A 176 -4.89 10.23 -21.99
N LEU A 177 -6.21 10.25 -22.20
CA LEU A 177 -7.19 10.60 -21.18
C LEU A 177 -7.87 9.33 -20.68
N ILE A 178 -7.43 8.88 -19.52
CA ILE A 178 -8.03 7.73 -18.83
C ILE A 178 -9.09 8.27 -17.86
N GLU A 179 -10.36 7.93 -18.08
CA GLU A 179 -11.44 8.18 -17.12
C GLU A 179 -11.82 6.87 -16.43
N PHE A 180 -11.96 6.90 -15.11
CA PHE A 180 -12.28 5.72 -14.33
C PHE A 180 -13.33 6.00 -13.27
N LYS A 181 -14.21 5.02 -13.06
CA LYS A 181 -15.25 5.06 -12.05
C LYS A 181 -15.49 3.66 -11.51
N GLY A 182 -15.89 3.57 -10.26
CA GLY A 182 -16.24 2.28 -9.68
C GLY A 182 -16.75 2.43 -8.29
N HIS A 183 -17.12 1.30 -7.70
CA HIS A 183 -17.48 1.25 -6.31
C HIS A 183 -16.89 0.03 -5.60
N SER A 184 -16.64 0.20 -4.31
CA SER A 184 -16.26 -0.90 -3.42
C SER A 184 -17.23 -0.94 -2.26
N SER A 185 -17.50 -2.15 -1.79
CA SER A 185 -18.23 -2.41 -0.57
C SER A 185 -17.42 -3.36 0.30
N ASP A 186 -17.20 -2.97 1.54
CA ASP A 186 -16.54 -3.80 2.55
C ASP A 186 -17.54 -4.15 3.63
N VAL A 187 -17.63 -5.44 3.95
CA VAL A 187 -18.43 -5.97 5.03
C VAL A 187 -17.53 -6.82 5.91
N ARG A 188 -17.41 -6.42 7.18
CA ARG A 188 -16.65 -7.16 8.18
C ARG A 188 -17.55 -7.47 9.35
N ILE A 189 -17.74 -8.76 9.64
CA ILE A 189 -18.58 -9.22 10.74
C ILE A 189 -17.78 -10.22 11.56
N GLY A 190 -17.76 -10.06 12.89
CA GLY A 190 -17.10 -11.00 13.76
C GLY A 190 -17.75 -11.13 15.12
N ALA A 191 -17.51 -12.27 15.75
CA ALA A 191 -17.99 -12.57 17.09
C ALA A 191 -16.89 -13.22 17.92
N ASP A 192 -16.68 -12.77 19.15
CA ASP A 192 -15.92 -13.44 20.19
C ASP A 192 -16.90 -14.06 21.19
N TYR A 193 -16.77 -15.36 21.48
CA TYR A 193 -17.48 -16.05 22.54
C TYR A 193 -16.52 -16.37 23.70
N PHE A 194 -16.84 -15.88 24.89
CA PHE A 194 -16.06 -16.10 26.11
C PHE A 194 -16.60 -17.36 26.81
N VAL A 195 -16.06 -18.53 26.44
CA VAL A 195 -16.43 -19.85 27.02
C VAL A 195 -16.26 -19.84 28.55
N GLY A 196 -15.24 -19.13 29.03
CA GLY A 196 -14.96 -18.88 30.43
C GLY A 196 -13.94 -17.75 30.55
N PRO A 197 -13.38 -17.51 31.76
CA PRO A 197 -12.44 -16.40 31.96
C PRO A 197 -11.11 -16.58 31.21
N LYS A 198 -10.74 -17.82 30.85
CA LYS A 198 -9.45 -18.16 30.23
C LYS A 198 -9.53 -18.52 28.75
N THR A 199 -10.71 -18.78 28.21
CA THR A 199 -10.86 -19.29 26.84
C THR A 199 -11.79 -18.39 26.04
N THR A 200 -11.30 -17.95 24.88
CA THR A 200 -12.08 -17.19 23.90
C THR A 200 -12.05 -17.89 22.57
N LEU A 201 -13.24 -18.14 22.02
CA LEU A 201 -13.43 -18.58 20.64
C LEU A 201 -13.83 -17.37 19.79
N GLY A 202 -13.34 -17.31 18.56
CA GLY A 202 -13.58 -16.17 17.70
C GLY A 202 -13.82 -16.59 16.25
N VAL A 203 -14.83 -16.01 15.62
CA VAL A 203 -15.05 -16.10 14.17
C VAL A 203 -15.07 -14.71 13.54
N LEU A 204 -14.60 -14.59 12.31
CA LEU A 204 -14.57 -13.34 11.56
C LEU A 204 -14.73 -13.64 10.07
N THR A 205 -15.64 -12.92 9.43
CA THR A 205 -15.83 -12.91 7.99
C THR A 205 -15.55 -11.52 7.47
N LYS A 206 -14.79 -11.44 6.37
CA LYS A 206 -14.57 -10.22 5.59
C LYS A 206 -15.06 -10.50 4.17
N LEU A 207 -15.89 -9.61 3.65
CA LEU A 207 -16.31 -9.59 2.26
C LEU A 207 -15.92 -8.21 1.73
N ASN A 208 -15.17 -8.20 0.65
CA ASN A 208 -14.78 -7.00 -0.08
C ASN A 208 -15.27 -7.32 -1.50
N PHE A 209 -16.04 -6.45 -2.14
CA PHE A 209 -16.44 -6.63 -3.53
C PHE A 209 -16.72 -5.28 -4.19
N GLY A 210 -16.59 -5.24 -5.50
CA GLY A 210 -16.75 -4.01 -6.24
C GLY A 210 -16.63 -4.20 -7.74
N ASP A 211 -16.77 -3.08 -8.42
CA ASP A 211 -16.60 -2.95 -9.86
C ASP A 211 -15.66 -1.78 -10.14
N ASN A 212 -15.09 -1.80 -11.33
CA ASN A 212 -14.37 -0.68 -11.91
C ASN A 212 -14.63 -0.66 -13.41
N ASN A 213 -14.98 0.51 -13.92
CA ASN A 213 -15.05 0.78 -15.34
C ASN A 213 -13.98 1.81 -15.67
N LEU A 214 -13.24 1.57 -16.74
CA LEU A 214 -12.23 2.48 -17.24
C LEU A 214 -12.47 2.69 -18.73
N THR A 215 -12.31 3.93 -19.17
CA THR A 215 -12.22 4.28 -20.59
C THR A 215 -10.92 5.02 -20.82
N ASN A 216 -10.23 4.70 -21.90
CA ASN A 216 -9.03 5.41 -22.32
C ASN A 216 -9.23 5.93 -23.75
N ASP A 217 -9.11 7.23 -23.92
CA ASP A 217 -8.99 7.88 -25.22
C ASP A 217 -7.51 8.24 -25.43
N ASN A 218 -6.84 7.50 -26.31
CA ASN A 218 -5.40 7.57 -26.50
C ASN A 218 -5.03 7.91 -27.94
N LEU A 219 -4.36 9.04 -28.15
CA LEU A 219 -3.84 9.46 -29.45
C LEU A 219 -2.32 9.52 -29.44
N THR A 220 -1.68 8.74 -30.30
CA THR A 220 -0.23 8.72 -30.50
C THR A 220 0.11 9.29 -31.88
N ASN A 221 0.82 10.42 -31.89
CA ASN A 221 1.45 10.97 -33.10
C ASN A 221 2.85 10.37 -33.28
N ILE A 222 3.16 9.94 -34.50
CA ILE A 222 4.42 9.28 -34.86
C ILE A 222 5.09 10.07 -35.97
N SER A 223 6.37 10.37 -35.81
CA SER A 223 7.15 11.07 -36.83
C SER A 223 8.62 10.68 -36.79
N GLY A 224 9.38 11.00 -37.85
CA GLY A 224 10.81 10.75 -37.92
C GLY A 224 11.18 9.58 -38.83
N ALA A 225 12.21 8.81 -38.45
CA ALA A 225 12.64 7.62 -39.17
C ALA A 225 11.78 6.39 -38.80
N ASN A 226 11.94 5.27 -39.52
CA ASN A 226 11.31 3.97 -39.20
C ASN A 226 9.80 4.01 -38.88
N THR A 227 9.02 4.91 -39.51
CA THR A 227 7.59 5.01 -39.20
C THR A 227 6.83 3.75 -39.65
N PRO A 228 5.77 3.33 -38.93
CA PRO A 228 5.06 2.07 -39.17
C PRO A 228 4.14 2.10 -40.41
N GLY A 229 4.24 3.13 -41.25
CA GLY A 229 3.40 3.31 -42.44
C GLY A 229 2.13 4.14 -42.22
N PHE A 230 1.96 4.73 -41.03
CA PHE A 230 0.95 5.71 -40.66
C PHE A 230 1.56 6.76 -39.73
N ASP A 231 0.87 7.89 -39.56
CA ASP A 231 1.37 9.04 -38.79
C ASP A 231 0.67 9.19 -37.43
N MET A 232 -0.55 8.65 -37.29
CA MET A 232 -1.33 8.72 -36.06
C MET A 232 -1.97 7.36 -35.72
N LEU A 233 -1.91 6.98 -34.45
CA LEU A 233 -2.64 5.85 -33.88
C LEU A 233 -3.62 6.37 -32.83
N HIS A 234 -4.91 6.12 -33.05
CA HIS A 234 -5.96 6.36 -32.07
C HIS A 234 -6.43 5.04 -31.47
N VAL A 235 -6.40 4.91 -30.15
CA VAL A 235 -6.84 3.72 -29.41
C VAL A 235 -7.93 4.11 -28.44
N ASP A 236 -9.16 3.65 -28.70
CA ASP A 236 -10.27 3.72 -27.75
C ASP A 236 -10.33 2.43 -26.96
N THR A 237 -10.04 2.50 -25.66
CA THR A 237 -10.12 1.35 -24.75
C THR A 237 -11.35 1.46 -23.86
N GLY A 238 -12.10 0.38 -23.72
CA GLY A 238 -13.15 0.22 -22.71
C GLY A 238 -12.85 -1.02 -21.86
N GLN A 239 -12.80 -0.85 -20.55
CA GLN A 239 -12.54 -1.90 -19.57
C GLN A 239 -13.68 -1.97 -18.56
N ASP A 240 -14.18 -3.18 -18.35
CA ASP A 240 -15.16 -3.52 -17.33
C ASP A 240 -14.57 -4.62 -16.45
N GLY A 241 -14.30 -4.30 -15.19
CA GLY A 241 -13.76 -5.23 -14.21
C GLY A 241 -14.68 -5.37 -13.01
N ASP A 242 -14.84 -6.60 -12.55
CA ASP A 242 -15.46 -6.91 -11.27
C ASP A 242 -14.43 -7.58 -10.38
N TRP A 243 -14.60 -7.46 -9.06
CA TRP A 243 -13.74 -8.17 -8.15
C TRP A 243 -14.48 -8.55 -6.86
N SER A 244 -14.05 -9.65 -6.26
CA SER A 244 -14.53 -10.04 -4.94
C SER A 244 -13.43 -10.73 -4.13
N GLN A 245 -13.38 -10.44 -2.84
CA GLN A 245 -12.58 -11.16 -1.88
C GLN A 245 -13.45 -11.62 -0.71
N LYS A 246 -13.38 -12.91 -0.40
CA LYS A 246 -14.12 -13.55 0.68
C LYS A 246 -13.13 -14.20 1.63
N SER A 247 -13.00 -13.68 2.84
CA SER A 247 -12.07 -14.21 3.84
C SER A 247 -12.79 -14.67 5.09
N PHE A 248 -12.42 -15.86 5.58
CA PHE A 248 -12.96 -16.50 6.78
C PHE A 248 -11.82 -16.79 7.75
N ASN A 249 -12.00 -16.40 9.02
CA ASN A 249 -11.04 -16.60 10.09
C ASN A 249 -11.73 -17.27 11.29
N THR A 250 -11.04 -18.27 11.84
CA THR A 250 -11.36 -18.84 13.16
C THR A 250 -10.16 -18.67 14.08
N ASN A 251 -10.42 -18.23 15.31
CA ASN A 251 -9.41 -18.00 16.33
C ASN A 251 -9.78 -18.72 17.64
N LEU A 252 -8.79 -19.32 18.27
CA LEU A 252 -8.84 -19.79 19.66
C LEU A 252 -7.74 -19.09 20.44
N LYS A 253 -8.07 -18.56 21.63
CA LYS A 253 -7.07 -18.19 22.64
C LYS A 253 -7.40 -18.84 23.97
N HIS A 254 -6.37 -19.43 24.55
CA HIS A 254 -6.43 -20.02 25.87
C HIS A 254 -5.31 -19.45 26.74
N ASP A 255 -5.69 -18.78 27.83
CA ASP A 255 -4.78 -18.30 28.86
C ASP A 255 -4.43 -19.45 29.82
N ILE A 256 -3.13 -19.71 30.00
CA ILE A 256 -2.60 -20.83 30.80
C ILE A 256 -2.14 -20.29 32.15
N GLY A 257 -2.70 -20.84 33.23
CA GLY A 257 -2.40 -20.36 34.58
C GLY A 257 -2.78 -18.89 34.76
N ASP A 258 -2.09 -18.19 35.65
CA ASP A 258 -2.29 -16.77 35.93
C ASP A 258 -1.00 -15.95 35.70
N ASN A 259 0.04 -16.57 35.13
CA ASN A 259 1.36 -15.97 34.89
C ASN A 259 1.45 -15.21 33.55
N GLY A 260 0.33 -14.97 32.88
CA GLY A 260 0.27 -14.30 31.58
C GLY A 260 0.62 -15.20 30.38
N SER A 261 0.79 -16.51 30.59
CA SER A 261 1.02 -17.44 29.47
C SER A 261 -0.24 -17.66 28.66
N SER A 262 -0.11 -17.84 27.35
CA SER A 262 -1.26 -18.13 26.49
C SER A 262 -0.87 -18.88 25.21
N ILE A 263 -1.80 -19.69 24.72
CA ILE A 263 -1.75 -20.27 23.39
C ILE A 263 -2.80 -19.58 22.52
N VAL A 264 -2.42 -19.24 21.29
CA VAL A 264 -3.32 -18.69 20.27
C VAL A 264 -3.20 -19.52 19.00
N LEU A 265 -4.33 -20.04 18.52
CA LEU A 265 -4.46 -20.70 17.22
C LEU A 265 -5.31 -19.80 16.31
N ASP A 266 -4.79 -19.52 15.12
CA ASP A 266 -5.48 -18.79 14.06
C ASP A 266 -5.49 -19.65 12.80
N VAL A 267 -6.65 -19.77 12.17
CA VAL A 267 -6.85 -20.47 10.89
C VAL A 267 -7.65 -19.55 9.98
N ASP A 268 -7.14 -19.37 8.78
CA ASP A 268 -7.63 -18.41 7.81
C ASP A 268 -7.73 -19.06 6.42
N TYR A 269 -8.81 -18.71 5.71
CA TYR A 269 -9.01 -19.07 4.32
C TYR A 269 -9.55 -17.85 3.56
N SER A 270 -8.98 -17.54 2.40
CA SER A 270 -9.38 -16.41 1.56
C SER A 270 -9.49 -16.84 0.11
N LEU A 271 -10.56 -16.39 -0.53
CA LEU A 271 -10.82 -16.54 -1.95
C LEU A 271 -10.81 -15.14 -2.57
N TYR A 272 -10.18 -15.00 -3.72
CA TYR A 272 -10.16 -13.77 -4.51
C TYR A 272 -10.47 -14.08 -5.96
N ASP A 273 -11.39 -13.32 -6.53
CA ASP A 273 -11.82 -13.41 -7.92
C ASP A 273 -11.75 -12.00 -8.54
N ASN A 274 -11.18 -11.86 -9.73
CA ASN A 274 -11.09 -10.59 -10.44
C ASN A 274 -11.24 -10.80 -11.96
N PRO A 275 -12.46 -11.12 -12.44
CA PRO A 275 -12.74 -11.16 -13.86
C PRO A 275 -12.71 -9.76 -14.46
N GLU A 276 -12.13 -9.65 -15.63
CA GLU A 276 -11.96 -8.40 -16.35
C GLU A 276 -12.19 -8.62 -17.84
N PHE A 277 -12.85 -7.65 -18.46
CA PHE A 277 -13.05 -7.57 -19.89
C PHE A 277 -12.50 -6.25 -20.41
N ILE A 278 -11.67 -6.31 -21.45
CA ILE A 278 -11.16 -5.11 -22.12
C ILE A 278 -11.43 -5.23 -23.61
N LEU A 279 -11.87 -4.12 -24.20
CA LEU A 279 -12.03 -3.92 -25.64
C LEU A 279 -11.13 -2.77 -26.08
N TYR A 280 -10.34 -3.01 -27.12
CA TYR A 280 -9.50 -2.03 -27.79
C TYR A 280 -10.00 -1.83 -29.21
N ASN A 281 -10.16 -0.56 -29.61
CA ASN A 281 -10.44 -0.20 -31.00
C ASN A 281 -9.32 0.71 -31.49
N ASN A 282 -8.52 0.19 -32.43
CA ASN A 282 -7.36 0.85 -32.99
C ASN A 282 -7.70 1.42 -34.37
N THR A 283 -7.39 2.70 -34.58
CA THR A 283 -7.52 3.37 -35.87
C THR A 283 -6.18 3.98 -36.27
N TYR A 284 -5.74 3.68 -37.49
CA TYR A 284 -4.44 4.09 -38.04
C TYR A 284 -4.64 5.14 -39.14
N MET A 285 -4.09 6.34 -38.95
CA MET A 285 -4.38 7.51 -39.80
C MET A 285 -3.13 8.20 -40.34
N ASP A 286 -3.27 8.91 -41.45
CA ASP A 286 -2.31 9.91 -41.94
C ASP A 286 -2.47 11.25 -41.20
N LEU A 287 -1.58 12.21 -41.46
CA LEU A 287 -1.66 13.58 -40.91
C LEU A 287 -2.93 14.37 -41.29
N GLU A 288 -3.66 13.96 -42.31
CA GLU A 288 -4.94 14.56 -42.72
C GLU A 288 -6.14 13.96 -41.98
N GLY A 289 -5.93 12.88 -41.20
CA GLY A 289 -6.95 12.15 -40.45
C GLY A 289 -7.68 11.10 -41.29
N ASN A 290 -7.15 10.71 -42.46
CA ASN A 290 -7.70 9.64 -43.26
C ASN A 290 -7.17 8.29 -42.76
N ASN A 291 -8.03 7.27 -42.72
CA ASN A 291 -7.61 5.91 -42.39
C ASN A 291 -6.69 5.36 -43.50
N ILE A 292 -5.51 4.89 -43.12
CA ILE A 292 -4.51 4.32 -44.04
C ILE A 292 -4.43 2.79 -43.92
N ILE A 293 -4.77 2.26 -42.75
CA ILE A 293 -4.87 0.82 -42.47
C ILE A 293 -6.28 0.53 -41.96
N ASP A 294 -6.81 -0.64 -42.28
CA ASP A 294 -8.09 -1.10 -41.75
C ASP A 294 -8.06 -1.07 -40.21
N PRO A 295 -9.07 -0.48 -39.56
CA PRO A 295 -9.15 -0.47 -38.10
C PRO A 295 -9.10 -1.88 -37.52
N ALA A 296 -8.40 -2.05 -36.40
CA ALA A 296 -8.28 -3.32 -35.70
C ALA A 296 -9.04 -3.24 -34.38
N SER A 297 -9.92 -4.21 -34.14
CA SER A 297 -10.57 -4.37 -32.84
C SER A 297 -10.06 -5.64 -32.18
N LEU A 298 -9.64 -5.49 -30.92
CA LEU A 298 -9.08 -6.55 -30.09
C LEU A 298 -9.88 -6.59 -28.80
N ARG A 299 -10.07 -7.76 -28.22
CA ARG A 299 -10.62 -7.87 -26.86
C ARG A 299 -9.86 -8.92 -26.07
N ASN A 300 -9.87 -8.77 -24.76
CA ASN A 300 -9.49 -9.85 -23.87
C ASN A 300 -10.47 -10.02 -22.72
N SER A 301 -10.59 -11.26 -22.28
CA SER A 301 -11.24 -11.64 -21.03
C SER A 301 -10.19 -12.28 -20.14
N THR A 302 -9.95 -11.69 -18.98
CA THR A 302 -9.01 -12.19 -17.97
C THR A 302 -9.79 -12.69 -16.77
N ASP A 303 -9.48 -13.89 -16.28
CA ASP A 303 -9.96 -14.39 -14.99
C ASP A 303 -8.76 -14.65 -14.08
N ILE A 304 -8.80 -14.06 -12.89
CA ILE A 304 -7.75 -14.19 -11.88
C ILE A 304 -8.39 -14.74 -10.62
N ASN A 305 -8.04 -15.98 -10.30
CA ASN A 305 -8.47 -16.65 -9.07
C ASN A 305 -7.27 -16.84 -8.14
N VAL A 306 -7.43 -16.48 -6.87
CA VAL A 306 -6.38 -16.68 -5.85
C VAL A 306 -6.98 -17.27 -4.59
N ASP A 307 -6.49 -18.46 -4.26
CA ASP A 307 -6.85 -19.24 -3.08
C ASP A 307 -5.72 -19.17 -2.07
N ILE A 308 -6.05 -18.79 -0.83
CA ILE A 308 -5.06 -18.63 0.24
C ILE A 308 -5.54 -19.34 1.49
N PHE A 309 -4.74 -20.29 1.97
CA PHE A 309 -4.91 -20.92 3.27
C PHE A 309 -3.73 -20.57 4.18
N ALA A 310 -4.00 -20.32 5.46
CA ALA A 310 -2.93 -20.23 6.45
C ALA A 310 -3.38 -20.65 7.85
N ALA A 311 -2.44 -21.24 8.58
CA ALA A 311 -2.61 -21.62 9.98
C ALA A 311 -1.42 -21.16 10.81
N LYS A 312 -1.70 -20.66 12.01
CA LYS A 312 -0.68 -20.10 12.91
C LYS A 312 -0.94 -20.52 14.35
N LEU A 313 0.12 -20.96 15.03
CA LEU A 313 0.12 -21.32 16.44
C LEU A 313 1.15 -20.48 17.19
N ASP A 314 0.70 -19.67 18.13
CA ASP A 314 1.54 -18.84 18.99
C ASP A 314 1.49 -19.31 20.44
N TYR A 315 2.64 -19.38 21.08
CA TYR A 315 2.80 -19.57 22.52
C TYR A 315 3.51 -18.37 23.13
N ASN A 316 2.87 -17.74 24.11
CA ASN A 316 3.43 -16.62 24.87
C ASN A 316 3.61 -17.07 26.32
N THR A 317 4.72 -16.71 26.95
CA THR A 317 4.95 -16.97 28.37
C THR A 317 5.90 -15.93 28.98
N THR A 318 5.87 -15.82 30.30
CA THR A 318 6.81 -14.99 31.05
C THR A 318 7.56 -15.87 32.05
N ILE A 319 8.88 -15.93 31.91
CA ILE A 319 9.79 -16.68 32.80
C ILE A 319 10.67 -15.67 33.51
N GLY A 320 10.37 -15.40 34.79
CA GLY A 320 11.05 -14.36 35.57
C GLY A 320 10.79 -12.96 34.98
N LYS A 321 11.84 -12.31 34.47
CA LYS A 321 11.75 -11.00 33.79
C LYS A 321 11.71 -11.11 32.26
N LEU A 322 11.88 -12.31 31.71
CA LEU A 322 11.93 -12.57 30.28
C LEU A 322 10.53 -12.93 29.80
N ASN A 323 9.99 -12.13 28.88
CA ASN A 323 8.83 -12.53 28.09
C ASN A 323 9.33 -13.29 26.87
N PHE A 324 8.83 -14.50 26.69
CA PHE A 324 9.18 -15.38 25.59
C PHE A 324 7.94 -15.60 24.71
N GLU A 325 8.13 -15.51 23.41
CA GLU A 325 7.12 -15.83 22.42
C GLU A 325 7.73 -16.78 21.38
N SER A 326 7.02 -17.86 21.07
CA SER A 326 7.39 -18.79 20.01
C SER A 326 6.17 -19.11 19.16
N GLY A 327 6.38 -19.39 17.88
CA GLY A 327 5.26 -19.78 17.03
C GLY A 327 5.66 -20.59 15.81
N LEU A 328 4.65 -21.25 15.25
CA LEU A 328 4.69 -21.97 13.98
C LEU A 328 3.65 -21.36 13.03
N LYS A 329 3.98 -21.29 11.75
CA LYS A 329 3.08 -20.82 10.70
C LYS A 329 3.23 -21.69 9.46
N PHE A 330 2.10 -21.99 8.83
CA PHE A 330 2.02 -22.55 7.49
C PHE A 330 1.10 -21.66 6.65
N SER A 331 1.48 -21.41 5.39
CA SER A 331 0.61 -20.78 4.40
C SER A 331 0.78 -21.45 3.04
N SER A 332 -0.32 -21.57 2.31
CA SER A 332 -0.38 -22.12 0.97
C SER A 332 -1.17 -21.15 0.08
N VAL A 333 -0.65 -20.90 -1.11
CA VAL A 333 -1.26 -20.02 -2.11
C VAL A 333 -1.30 -20.72 -3.44
N GLU A 334 -2.47 -20.71 -4.06
CA GLU A 334 -2.69 -21.13 -5.43
C GLU A 334 -3.28 -19.96 -6.22
N THR A 335 -2.68 -19.67 -7.37
CA THR A 335 -3.19 -18.65 -8.29
C THR A 335 -3.35 -19.24 -9.67
N ASP A 336 -4.49 -18.99 -10.30
CA ASP A 336 -4.71 -19.24 -11.73
C ASP A 336 -5.06 -17.91 -12.39
N ASN A 337 -4.26 -17.53 -13.38
CA ASN A 337 -4.48 -16.31 -14.17
C ASN A 337 -4.58 -16.72 -15.63
N ALA A 338 -5.80 -16.69 -16.17
CA ALA A 338 -6.11 -17.08 -17.53
C ALA A 338 -6.65 -15.87 -18.30
N THR A 339 -5.99 -15.50 -19.39
CA THR A 339 -6.45 -14.46 -20.30
C THR A 339 -6.63 -15.01 -21.70
N VAL A 340 -7.81 -14.81 -22.25
CA VAL A 340 -8.14 -15.11 -23.64
C VAL A 340 -8.17 -13.82 -24.42
N PHE A 341 -7.33 -13.71 -25.46
CA PHE A 341 -7.32 -12.62 -26.42
C PHE A 341 -8.03 -13.04 -27.71
N GLU A 342 -8.82 -12.15 -28.28
CA GLU A 342 -9.52 -12.36 -29.54
C GLU A 342 -9.37 -11.14 -30.45
N ASP A 343 -9.18 -11.41 -31.74
CA ASP A 343 -9.12 -10.41 -32.80
C ASP A 343 -10.45 -10.42 -33.57
N LEU A 344 -10.93 -9.25 -33.98
CA LEU A 344 -12.09 -9.16 -34.86
C LEU A 344 -11.66 -9.37 -36.31
N VAL A 345 -11.98 -10.54 -36.87
CA VAL A 345 -11.64 -10.91 -38.27
C VAL A 345 -12.92 -11.25 -39.02
N ASP A 346 -13.14 -10.60 -40.17
CA ASP A 346 -14.32 -10.79 -41.03
C ASP A 346 -15.68 -10.67 -40.30
N GLY A 347 -15.74 -9.83 -39.26
CA GLY A 347 -16.94 -9.60 -38.46
C GLY A 347 -17.21 -10.64 -37.36
N GLY A 348 -16.28 -11.58 -37.15
CA GLY A 348 -16.31 -12.55 -36.05
C GLY A 348 -15.09 -12.45 -35.15
N TRP A 349 -15.28 -12.63 -33.84
CA TRP A 349 -14.18 -12.71 -32.89
C TRP A 349 -13.50 -14.08 -33.00
N GLN A 350 -12.18 -14.07 -33.18
CA GLN A 350 -11.35 -15.26 -33.30
C GLN A 350 -10.24 -15.22 -32.27
N GLU A 351 -10.03 -16.33 -31.55
CA GLU A 351 -8.98 -16.43 -30.54
C GLU A 351 -7.58 -16.22 -31.16
N ASN A 352 -6.81 -15.32 -30.54
CA ASN A 352 -5.41 -15.12 -30.86
C ASN A 352 -4.56 -15.95 -29.90
N THR A 353 -4.09 -17.11 -30.38
CA THR A 353 -3.28 -18.04 -29.60
C THR A 353 -1.88 -17.53 -29.26
N GLU A 354 -1.41 -16.47 -29.94
CA GLU A 354 -0.11 -15.84 -29.66
C GLU A 354 -0.18 -14.86 -28.49
N ARG A 355 -1.36 -14.30 -28.20
CA ARG A 355 -1.60 -13.34 -27.12
C ARG A 355 -2.31 -13.93 -25.90
N THR A 356 -3.09 -14.99 -26.10
CA THR A 356 -3.76 -15.73 -25.03
C THR A 356 -2.74 -16.40 -24.11
N ASN A 357 -2.92 -16.34 -22.79
CA ASN A 357 -1.98 -16.90 -21.83
C ASN A 357 -2.68 -17.48 -20.59
N GLN A 358 -2.11 -18.55 -20.02
CA GLN A 358 -2.48 -19.03 -18.70
C GLN A 358 -1.23 -19.24 -17.84
N PHE A 359 -1.22 -18.64 -16.65
CA PHE A 359 -0.15 -18.77 -15.67
C PHE A 359 -0.69 -19.27 -14.33
N VAL A 360 -0.24 -20.46 -13.94
CA VAL A 360 -0.60 -21.09 -12.67
C VAL A 360 0.59 -21.02 -11.73
N TYR A 361 0.38 -20.60 -10.48
CA TYR A 361 1.44 -20.49 -9.48
C TYR A 361 0.99 -21.08 -8.14
N ASN A 362 1.84 -21.94 -7.57
CA ASN A 362 1.65 -22.56 -6.26
C ASN A 362 2.81 -22.19 -5.34
N GLU A 363 2.53 -21.85 -4.09
CA GLU A 363 3.55 -21.54 -3.09
C GLU A 363 3.15 -22.02 -1.69
N ASP A 364 4.03 -22.81 -1.09
CA ASP A 364 3.95 -23.24 0.30
C ASP A 364 5.08 -22.60 1.13
N ILE A 365 4.72 -22.04 2.28
CA ILE A 365 5.67 -21.44 3.22
C ILE A 365 5.50 -22.06 4.59
N TYR A 366 6.61 -22.57 5.13
CA TYR A 366 6.71 -23.11 6.48
C TYR A 366 7.60 -22.20 7.31
N ALA A 367 7.11 -21.75 8.47
CA ALA A 367 7.89 -20.88 9.34
C ALA A 367 7.84 -21.28 10.81
N ALA A 368 8.98 -21.09 11.47
CA ALA A 368 9.13 -21.23 12.91
C ALA A 368 9.89 -20.03 13.46
N TYR A 369 9.50 -19.53 14.63
CA TYR A 369 10.16 -18.37 15.21
C TYR A 369 10.14 -18.37 16.74
N ILE A 370 11.10 -17.61 17.28
CA ILE A 370 11.22 -17.29 18.69
C ILE A 370 11.50 -15.80 18.86
N ASN A 371 10.98 -15.22 19.93
CA ASN A 371 11.25 -13.86 20.38
C ASN A 371 11.43 -13.84 21.89
N GLY A 372 12.38 -13.03 22.37
CA GLY A 372 12.58 -12.74 23.78
C GLY A 372 12.59 -11.24 24.01
N SER A 373 11.98 -10.79 25.12
CA SER A 373 12.10 -9.41 25.58
C SER A 373 12.30 -9.33 27.09
N THR A 374 13.20 -8.47 27.53
CA THR A 374 13.52 -8.30 28.96
C THR A 374 13.96 -6.88 29.27
N GLN A 375 13.65 -6.43 30.49
CA GLN A 375 14.10 -5.15 31.01
C GLN A 375 15.29 -5.35 31.95
N ILE A 376 16.43 -4.75 31.61
CA ILE A 376 17.67 -4.77 32.37
C ILE A 376 17.97 -3.33 32.82
N GLY A 377 17.62 -3.01 34.07
CA GLY A 377 17.70 -1.64 34.58
C GLY A 377 16.77 -0.68 33.80
N LYS A 378 17.35 0.35 33.17
CA LYS A 378 16.63 1.29 32.30
C LYS A 378 16.64 0.90 30.81
N ALA A 379 17.32 -0.20 30.47
CA ALA A 379 17.37 -0.71 29.12
C ALA A 379 16.32 -1.81 28.92
N ASN A 380 15.68 -1.80 27.76
CA ASN A 380 14.79 -2.85 27.30
C ASN A 380 15.41 -3.47 26.04
N LEU A 381 15.69 -4.77 26.12
CA LEU A 381 16.29 -5.57 25.07
C LEU A 381 15.23 -6.50 24.49
N GLN A 382 15.13 -6.55 23.17
CA GLN A 382 14.38 -7.56 22.45
C GLN A 382 15.26 -8.24 21.40
N PHE A 383 15.05 -9.53 21.20
CA PHE A 383 15.70 -10.31 20.17
C PHE A 383 14.70 -11.30 19.58
N GLY A 384 14.86 -11.65 18.32
CA GLY A 384 14.03 -12.63 17.65
C GLY A 384 14.77 -13.31 16.52
N LEU A 385 14.41 -14.55 16.25
CA LEU A 385 14.93 -15.33 15.14
C LEU A 385 13.76 -16.08 14.49
N ARG A 386 13.69 -16.02 13.17
CA ARG A 386 12.73 -16.76 12.36
C ARG A 386 13.43 -17.57 11.29
N LEU A 387 12.97 -18.79 11.08
CA LEU A 387 13.33 -19.68 9.99
C LEU A 387 12.12 -19.78 9.07
N GLU A 388 12.30 -19.55 7.77
CA GLU A 388 11.29 -19.82 6.75
C GLU A 388 11.85 -20.75 5.68
N HIS A 389 11.03 -21.71 5.25
CA HIS A 389 11.26 -22.53 4.07
C HIS A 389 10.13 -22.25 3.08
N THR A 390 10.47 -21.97 1.83
CA THR A 390 9.52 -21.69 0.75
C THR A 390 9.75 -22.67 -0.39
N ALA A 391 8.68 -23.32 -0.83
CA ALA A 391 8.63 -24.13 -2.04
C ALA A 391 7.57 -23.53 -2.97
N SER A 392 7.93 -23.22 -4.21
CA SER A 392 7.01 -22.63 -5.17
C SER A 392 7.22 -23.11 -6.60
N LEU A 393 6.12 -23.26 -7.34
CA LEU A 393 6.10 -23.71 -8.71
C LEU A 393 5.26 -22.76 -9.56
N GLY A 394 5.90 -22.03 -10.47
CA GLY A 394 5.22 -21.25 -11.50
C GLY A 394 5.18 -22.00 -12.83
N ASN A 395 4.03 -22.07 -13.47
CA ASN A 395 3.80 -22.75 -14.73
C ASN A 395 3.10 -21.81 -15.71
N SER A 396 3.83 -21.31 -16.71
CA SER A 396 3.20 -20.71 -17.88
C SER A 396 2.78 -21.83 -18.82
N VAL A 397 1.50 -22.16 -18.79
CA VAL A 397 0.90 -23.26 -19.55
C VAL A 397 1.08 -23.01 -21.04
N THR A 398 0.81 -21.77 -21.48
CA THR A 398 0.92 -21.38 -22.90
C THR A 398 2.36 -21.39 -23.41
N LEU A 399 3.32 -20.90 -22.61
CA LEU A 399 4.74 -20.89 -22.99
C LEU A 399 5.45 -22.23 -22.72
N ASN A 400 4.74 -23.22 -22.15
CA ASN A 400 5.30 -24.49 -21.68
C ASN A 400 6.57 -24.31 -20.83
N GLN A 401 6.52 -23.34 -19.89
CA GLN A 401 7.65 -22.95 -19.08
C GLN A 401 7.33 -23.12 -17.60
N ILE A 402 8.16 -23.92 -16.92
CA ILE A 402 8.05 -24.17 -15.48
C ILE A 402 9.25 -23.53 -14.78
N VAL A 403 8.97 -22.80 -13.70
CA VAL A 403 9.97 -22.22 -12.81
C VAL A 403 9.73 -22.76 -11.40
N ASP A 404 10.62 -23.65 -10.98
CA ASP A 404 10.63 -24.26 -9.65
C ASP A 404 11.63 -23.53 -8.73
N ARG A 405 11.22 -23.25 -7.50
CA ARG A 405 12.06 -22.61 -6.48
C ARG A 405 11.87 -23.29 -5.12
N ASP A 406 12.99 -23.64 -4.51
CA ASP A 406 13.08 -24.15 -3.15
C ASP A 406 14.21 -23.43 -2.41
N TYR A 407 13.88 -22.79 -1.28
CA TYR A 407 14.88 -22.12 -0.46
C TYR A 407 14.51 -22.01 1.02
N THR A 408 15.54 -21.92 1.86
CA THR A 408 15.41 -21.76 3.31
C THR A 408 16.23 -20.57 3.79
N ASN A 409 15.64 -19.71 4.61
CA ASN A 409 16.27 -18.47 5.07
C ASN A 409 16.07 -18.22 6.58
N LEU A 410 17.01 -17.46 7.17
CA LEU A 410 16.98 -17.02 8.56
C LEU A 410 16.83 -15.49 8.65
N PHE A 411 15.94 -15.04 9.54
CA PHE A 411 15.59 -13.64 9.76
C PHE A 411 15.80 -13.25 11.22
N PRO A 412 17.02 -12.83 11.60
CA PRO A 412 17.28 -12.25 12.91
C PRO A 412 16.71 -10.83 13.05
N SER A 413 16.30 -10.49 14.27
CA SER A 413 15.92 -9.13 14.68
C SER A 413 16.42 -8.84 16.09
N VAL A 414 16.94 -7.63 16.31
CA VAL A 414 17.41 -7.18 17.62
C VAL A 414 17.01 -5.72 17.82
N SER A 415 16.50 -5.38 19.00
CA SER A 415 16.26 -3.99 19.40
C SER A 415 16.71 -3.74 20.83
N LEU A 416 17.34 -2.59 21.03
CA LEU A 416 17.78 -2.11 22.35
C LEU A 416 17.29 -0.68 22.52
N SER A 417 16.45 -0.45 23.52
CA SER A 417 16.03 0.90 23.90
C SER A 417 16.42 1.22 25.33
N HIS A 418 16.80 2.47 25.60
CA HIS A 418 17.10 2.91 26.94
C HIS A 418 16.71 4.37 27.16
N MET A 419 16.31 4.68 28.40
CA MET A 419 16.01 6.03 28.84
C MET A 419 17.26 6.67 29.47
N ILE A 420 17.65 7.85 28.98
CA ILE A 420 18.69 8.70 29.56
C ILE A 420 18.00 9.83 30.33
N GLY A 421 18.05 9.79 31.66
CA GLY A 421 17.25 10.68 32.52
C GLY A 421 15.74 10.40 32.38
N GLU A 422 14.92 11.45 32.46
CA GLU A 422 13.44 11.34 32.38
C GLU A 422 12.88 11.65 30.99
N LYS A 423 13.62 12.40 30.16
CA LYS A 423 13.11 12.96 28.89
C LYS A 423 13.81 12.40 27.66
N HIS A 424 15.00 11.84 27.76
CA HIS A 424 15.72 11.36 26.59
C HIS A 424 15.52 9.86 26.44
N SER A 425 15.18 9.43 25.24
CA SER A 425 15.01 8.04 24.86
C SER A 425 15.86 7.76 23.63
N LEU A 426 16.59 6.65 23.65
CA LEU A 426 17.45 6.23 22.55
C LEU A 426 17.20 4.75 22.27
N SER A 427 16.97 4.42 21.01
CA SER A 427 16.72 3.06 20.54
C SER A 427 17.59 2.72 19.33
N TYR A 428 18.13 1.50 19.34
CA TYR A 428 18.90 0.89 18.26
C TYR A 428 18.15 -0.34 17.78
N THR A 429 18.12 -0.54 16.46
CA THR A 429 17.38 -1.64 15.84
C THR A 429 18.19 -2.24 14.70
N PHE A 430 18.11 -3.55 14.56
CA PHE A 430 18.62 -4.32 13.44
C PHE A 430 17.59 -5.36 13.03
N SER A 431 17.37 -5.54 11.73
CA SER A 431 16.59 -6.65 11.21
C SER A 431 17.06 -7.08 9.81
N ARG A 432 16.92 -8.38 9.53
CA ARG A 432 16.98 -8.92 8.16
C ARG A 432 15.57 -9.35 7.74
N ARG A 433 15.14 -8.93 6.55
CA ARG A 433 13.79 -9.18 5.99
C ARG A 433 13.90 -9.51 4.50
N LEU A 434 12.80 -9.95 3.91
CA LEU A 434 12.71 -10.21 2.47
C LEU A 434 11.41 -9.63 1.89
N ASN A 435 11.37 -9.37 0.58
CA ASN A 435 10.09 -9.23 -0.13
C ASN A 435 10.05 -10.26 -1.26
N ARG A 436 8.93 -10.96 -1.39
CA ARG A 436 8.69 -11.85 -2.52
C ARG A 436 8.08 -11.06 -3.67
N PRO A 437 8.28 -11.49 -4.93
CA PRO A 437 7.54 -10.93 -6.05
C PRO A 437 6.04 -11.05 -5.80
N ASN A 438 5.26 -10.02 -6.10
CA ASN A 438 3.79 -10.16 -6.12
C ASN A 438 3.40 -11.16 -7.25
N TYR A 439 2.19 -11.71 -7.20
CA TYR A 439 1.79 -12.75 -8.16
C TYR A 439 1.70 -12.21 -9.60
N ARG A 440 1.31 -10.94 -9.75
CA ARG A 440 1.21 -10.27 -11.05
C ARG A 440 2.57 -10.07 -11.72
N ASN A 441 3.59 -9.67 -10.97
CA ASN A 441 4.95 -9.48 -11.46
C ASN A 441 5.58 -10.79 -11.94
N LEU A 442 5.07 -11.94 -11.50
CA LEU A 442 5.51 -13.25 -11.99
C LEU A 442 4.79 -13.67 -13.27
N ASN A 443 3.61 -13.11 -13.55
CA ASN A 443 2.83 -13.47 -14.73
C ASN A 443 3.49 -12.86 -16.00
N PRO A 444 4.00 -13.68 -16.94
CA PRO A 444 4.65 -13.18 -18.16
C PRO A 444 3.70 -12.54 -19.18
N PHE A 445 2.42 -12.38 -18.82
CA PHE A 445 1.38 -11.78 -19.65
C PHE A 445 1.71 -10.33 -20.03
N ILE A 446 1.25 -9.95 -21.23
CA ILE A 446 1.47 -8.63 -21.83
C ILE A 446 0.19 -7.81 -21.71
N ASN A 447 0.29 -6.66 -21.06
CA ASN A 447 -0.75 -5.65 -20.99
C ASN A 447 -0.41 -4.50 -21.93
N TYR A 448 -1.24 -4.26 -22.94
CA TYR A 448 -1.02 -3.21 -23.93
C TYR A 448 -1.60 -1.87 -23.46
N LEU A 449 -0.81 -0.82 -23.55
CA LEU A 449 -1.31 0.56 -23.59
C LEU A 449 -1.65 0.95 -25.03
N ASP A 450 -0.75 0.61 -25.96
CA ASP A 450 -0.98 0.60 -27.40
C ASP A 450 -0.06 -0.43 -28.08
N ASP A 451 -0.08 -0.51 -29.42
CA ASP A 451 0.72 -1.47 -30.19
C ASP A 451 2.24 -1.32 -29.98
N PHE A 452 2.71 -0.16 -29.50
CA PHE A 452 4.12 0.17 -29.32
C PHE A 452 4.54 0.29 -27.85
N THR A 453 3.61 0.12 -26.92
CA THR A 453 3.81 0.38 -25.50
C THR A 453 3.05 -0.64 -24.67
N PHE A 454 3.78 -1.47 -23.94
CA PHE A 454 3.16 -2.52 -23.13
C PHE A 454 3.92 -2.78 -21.83
N GLN A 455 3.28 -3.48 -20.90
CA GLN A 455 3.89 -3.97 -19.67
C GLN A 455 3.89 -5.50 -19.69
N LYS A 456 4.95 -6.10 -19.15
CA LYS A 456 5.07 -7.55 -19.00
C LYS A 456 5.69 -7.93 -17.67
N GLY A 457 5.14 -8.95 -17.01
CA GLY A 457 5.76 -9.54 -15.82
C GLY A 457 6.95 -10.45 -16.15
N ASN A 458 7.69 -10.83 -15.11
CA ASN A 458 8.90 -11.61 -15.20
C ASN A 458 8.82 -12.86 -14.28
N PRO A 459 8.61 -14.06 -14.85
CA PRO A 459 8.48 -15.31 -14.07
C PRO A 459 9.79 -15.71 -13.38
N PHE A 460 10.93 -15.11 -13.74
CA PHE A 460 12.24 -15.39 -13.17
C PHE A 460 12.59 -14.54 -11.95
N LEU A 461 11.71 -13.61 -11.54
CA LEU A 461 11.97 -12.78 -10.36
C LEU A 461 12.30 -13.58 -9.11
N ARG A 462 13.34 -13.13 -8.42
CA ARG A 462 13.78 -13.68 -7.14
C ARG A 462 13.30 -12.77 -6.00
N PRO A 463 13.10 -13.32 -4.79
CA PRO A 463 12.89 -12.50 -3.62
C PRO A 463 14.09 -11.58 -3.37
N GLN A 464 13.81 -10.36 -2.94
CA GLN A 464 14.85 -9.40 -2.52
C GLN A 464 15.09 -9.51 -1.01
N TYR A 465 16.31 -9.21 -0.55
CA TYR A 465 16.69 -9.32 0.86
C TYR A 465 17.23 -8.01 1.39
N ALA A 466 16.65 -7.50 2.48
CA ALA A 466 17.07 -6.24 3.09
C ALA A 466 17.65 -6.45 4.48
N ASN A 467 18.82 -5.86 4.74
CA ASN A 467 19.39 -5.71 6.06
C ASN A 467 19.24 -4.25 6.48
N SER A 468 18.53 -3.99 7.58
CA SER A 468 18.18 -2.64 8.02
C SER A 468 18.71 -2.35 9.42
N PHE A 469 19.33 -1.18 9.58
CA PHE A 469 19.82 -0.63 10.84
C PHE A 469 19.13 0.70 11.11
N GLY A 470 18.71 0.93 12.36
CA GLY A 470 18.01 2.16 12.73
C GLY A 470 18.39 2.66 14.11
N ILE A 471 18.54 3.98 14.22
CA ILE A 471 18.77 4.71 15.47
C ILE A 471 17.62 5.70 15.65
N ASN A 472 16.95 5.67 16.79
CA ASN A 472 15.86 6.57 17.13
C ASN A 472 16.16 7.33 18.41
N TYR A 473 16.03 8.64 18.37
CA TYR A 473 16.18 9.53 19.51
C TYR A 473 14.89 10.32 19.74
N GLY A 474 14.44 10.37 21.00
CA GLY A 474 13.30 11.18 21.40
C GLY A 474 13.64 12.05 22.60
N LEU A 475 13.25 13.32 22.53
CA LEU A 475 13.28 14.28 23.63
C LEU A 475 11.84 14.57 24.08
N GLY A 476 11.37 13.82 25.08
CA GLY A 476 10.05 13.94 25.68
C GLY A 476 8.94 13.97 24.62
N ARG A 477 8.19 15.06 24.58
CA ARG A 477 7.13 15.30 23.58
C ARG A 477 7.51 16.38 22.55
N SER A 478 8.75 16.90 22.57
CA SER A 478 9.14 18.08 21.78
C SER A 478 9.90 17.76 20.51
N LEU A 479 10.63 16.64 20.46
CA LEU A 479 11.45 16.29 19.30
C LEU A 479 11.58 14.77 19.16
N PHE A 480 11.47 14.30 17.92
CA PHE A 480 11.77 12.93 17.51
C PHE A 480 12.73 12.98 16.32
N VAL A 481 13.84 12.23 16.40
CA VAL A 481 14.84 12.11 15.34
C VAL A 481 15.08 10.63 15.07
N SER A 482 15.18 10.25 13.80
CA SER A 482 15.45 8.87 13.41
C SER A 482 16.40 8.80 12.23
N ALA A 483 17.51 8.08 12.39
CA ALA A 483 18.48 7.79 11.34
C ALA A 483 18.39 6.30 10.96
N ASN A 484 18.38 5.98 9.68
CA ASN A 484 18.21 4.61 9.18
C ASN A 484 19.15 4.37 8.01
N TYR A 485 19.63 3.14 7.90
CA TYR A 485 20.38 2.65 6.76
C TYR A 485 19.89 1.25 6.41
N SER A 486 19.77 0.95 5.13
CA SER A 486 19.50 -0.40 4.67
C SER A 486 20.20 -0.68 3.35
N LYS A 487 20.68 -1.92 3.22
CA LYS A 487 21.18 -2.48 1.98
C LYS A 487 20.27 -3.63 1.56
N THR A 488 19.75 -3.55 0.34
CA THR A 488 18.88 -4.55 -0.28
C THR A 488 19.63 -5.19 -1.44
N THR A 489 19.71 -6.51 -1.46
CA THR A 489 20.24 -7.28 -2.59
C THR A 489 19.10 -7.87 -3.40
N GLU A 490 19.31 -8.10 -4.70
CA GLU A 490 18.28 -8.62 -5.61
C GLU A 490 17.06 -7.68 -5.67
N ALA A 491 17.30 -6.37 -5.58
CA ALA A 491 16.25 -5.38 -5.43
C ALA A 491 15.33 -5.36 -6.65
N MET A 492 14.06 -5.70 -6.46
CA MET A 492 13.07 -5.69 -7.54
C MET A 492 12.72 -4.25 -7.88
N THR A 493 13.04 -3.82 -9.10
CA THR A 493 12.76 -2.47 -9.59
C THR A 493 12.18 -2.55 -11.00
N GLU A 494 11.30 -1.60 -11.31
CA GLU A 494 10.81 -1.41 -12.68
C GLU A 494 11.95 -0.94 -13.58
N VAL A 495 12.02 -1.56 -14.75
CA VAL A 495 12.94 -1.18 -15.82
C VAL A 495 12.16 -0.98 -17.12
N ILE A 496 12.70 -0.14 -17.98
CA ILE A 496 12.19 0.06 -19.33
C ILE A 496 13.17 -0.61 -20.28
N GLU A 497 12.63 -1.37 -21.23
CA GLU A 497 13.38 -1.95 -22.33
C GLU A 497 12.77 -1.49 -23.65
N GLN A 498 13.62 -1.37 -24.67
CA GLN A 498 13.22 -0.85 -25.97
C GLN A 498 13.83 -1.69 -27.09
N PHE A 499 13.03 -1.95 -28.13
CA PHE A 499 13.47 -2.59 -29.36
C PHE A 499 13.32 -1.61 -30.51
N SER A 500 14.42 -0.95 -30.88
CA SER A 500 14.47 0.09 -31.91
C SER A 500 14.00 -0.37 -33.29
N ASP A 501 14.22 -1.64 -33.64
CA ASP A 501 13.79 -2.22 -34.91
C ASP A 501 12.26 -2.37 -35.01
N GLN A 502 11.60 -2.62 -33.88
CA GLN A 502 10.14 -2.79 -33.78
C GLN A 502 9.42 -1.51 -33.33
N ASN A 503 10.16 -0.45 -32.96
CA ASN A 503 9.66 0.75 -32.28
C ASN A 503 8.83 0.44 -31.03
N THR A 504 9.10 -0.67 -30.35
CA THR A 504 8.36 -1.05 -29.13
C THR A 504 9.16 -0.67 -27.89
N THR A 505 8.48 -0.08 -26.92
CA THR A 505 8.99 0.14 -25.57
C THR A 505 8.12 -0.66 -24.61
N PHE A 506 8.73 -1.35 -23.65
CA PHE A 506 7.95 -2.04 -22.62
C PHE A 506 8.53 -1.89 -21.24
N GLN A 507 7.63 -1.94 -20.27
CA GLN A 507 7.96 -1.92 -18.86
C GLN A 507 7.94 -3.35 -18.29
N THR A 508 8.97 -3.70 -17.54
CA THR A 508 9.00 -4.95 -16.77
C THR A 508 9.67 -4.74 -15.42
N ILE A 509 9.73 -5.79 -14.60
CA ILE A 509 10.40 -5.75 -13.30
C ILE A 509 11.58 -6.71 -13.35
N GLN A 510 12.71 -6.23 -12.84
CA GLN A 510 13.94 -7.01 -12.75
C GLN A 510 14.56 -6.93 -11.35
N ASN A 511 15.34 -7.95 -11.01
CA ASN A 511 16.18 -7.93 -9.83
C ASN A 511 17.47 -7.17 -10.14
N LEU A 512 17.65 -6.01 -9.53
CA LEU A 512 18.91 -5.26 -9.52
C LEU A 512 19.89 -5.84 -8.50
N ASP A 513 21.19 -5.67 -8.72
CA ASP A 513 22.23 -6.19 -7.82
C ASP A 513 22.09 -5.61 -6.40
N ASP A 514 22.16 -4.28 -6.27
CA ASP A 514 22.15 -3.58 -4.99
C ASP A 514 21.25 -2.32 -5.00
N PHE A 515 20.47 -2.17 -3.93
CA PHE A 515 19.79 -0.92 -3.57
C PHE A 515 20.15 -0.50 -2.13
N GLU A 516 20.79 0.67 -2.01
CA GLU A 516 21.15 1.27 -0.73
C GLU A 516 20.26 2.46 -0.42
N SER A 517 19.75 2.52 0.81
CA SER A 517 18.88 3.60 1.28
C SER A 517 19.34 4.06 2.66
N ALA A 518 19.62 5.36 2.81
CA ALA A 518 19.89 6.01 4.08
C ALA A 518 18.87 7.13 4.31
N SER A 519 18.37 7.31 5.53
CA SER A 519 17.43 8.40 5.82
C SER A 519 17.57 8.99 7.21
N LEU A 520 17.37 10.30 7.31
CA LEU A 520 17.26 11.07 8.54
C LEU A 520 15.89 11.74 8.58
N ASN A 521 15.06 11.35 9.53
CA ASN A 521 13.77 11.98 9.80
C ASN A 521 13.83 12.80 11.08
N VAL A 522 13.29 14.01 11.05
CA VAL A 522 13.12 14.91 12.18
C VAL A 522 11.65 15.30 12.26
N THR A 523 11.00 15.01 13.38
CA THR A 523 9.61 15.39 13.64
C THR A 523 9.51 16.17 14.94
N ALA A 524 8.85 17.33 14.90
CA ALA A 524 8.69 18.21 16.05
C ALA A 524 7.29 18.87 16.06
N PRO A 525 6.53 18.75 17.18
CA PRO A 525 5.42 19.63 17.45
C PRO A 525 5.91 20.95 18.06
N ILE A 526 5.61 22.07 17.42
CA ILE A 526 5.96 23.42 17.86
C ILE A 526 4.67 24.11 18.32
N VAL A 527 4.57 24.41 19.62
CA VAL A 527 3.45 25.18 20.18
C VAL A 527 3.78 26.66 20.06
N ILE A 528 3.18 27.35 19.09
CA ILE A 528 3.37 28.80 18.88
C ILE A 528 2.56 29.58 19.92
N SER A 529 1.33 29.13 20.19
CA SER A 529 0.47 29.64 21.28
C SER A 529 -0.55 28.57 21.69
N GLU A 530 -1.35 28.83 22.73
CA GLU A 530 -2.44 27.94 23.14
C GLU A 530 -3.48 27.69 22.03
N LYS A 531 -3.58 28.60 21.05
CA LYS A 531 -4.51 28.51 19.92
C LYS A 531 -3.84 28.10 18.61
N TRP A 532 -2.52 27.93 18.58
CA TRP A 532 -1.80 27.63 17.36
C TRP A 532 -0.66 26.65 17.64
N THR A 533 -0.80 25.45 17.08
CA THR A 533 0.25 24.43 17.08
C THR A 533 0.67 24.13 15.64
N THR A 534 1.98 24.05 15.41
CA THR A 534 2.57 23.62 14.15
C THR A 534 3.19 22.25 14.33
N ARG A 535 3.02 21.38 13.34
CA ARG A 535 3.70 20.09 13.23
C ARG A 535 4.68 20.18 12.07
N LEU A 536 5.96 19.93 12.36
CA LEU A 536 7.02 19.84 11.38
C LEU A 536 7.46 18.37 11.27
N SER A 537 7.52 17.84 10.06
CA SER A 537 8.22 16.58 9.75
C SER A 537 9.10 16.81 8.52
N ALA A 538 10.41 16.73 8.70
CA ALA A 538 11.39 16.84 7.65
C ALA A 538 12.14 15.51 7.52
N THR A 539 12.24 14.97 6.31
CA THR A 539 12.99 13.76 6.01
C THR A 539 13.99 14.04 4.91
N THR A 540 15.26 13.74 5.16
CA THR A 540 16.28 13.65 4.12
C THR A 540 16.56 12.18 3.88
N PHE A 541 16.60 11.74 2.63
CA PHE A 541 16.94 10.37 2.28
C PHE A 541 17.87 10.32 1.07
N TYR A 542 18.75 9.33 1.05
CA TYR A 542 19.69 9.04 -0.02
C TYR A 542 19.36 7.66 -0.57
N HIS A 543 19.17 7.57 -1.88
CA HIS A 543 18.99 6.33 -2.61
C HIS A 543 20.17 6.13 -3.56
N LYS A 544 20.66 4.89 -3.64
CA LYS A 544 21.63 4.45 -4.64
C LYS A 544 21.20 3.10 -5.21
N PHE A 545 21.10 3.04 -6.53
CA PHE A 545 20.85 1.85 -7.32
C PHE A 545 22.10 1.53 -8.12
N ASN A 546 22.54 0.27 -8.09
CA ASN A 546 23.66 -0.20 -8.89
C ASN A 546 23.31 -1.57 -9.48
N SER A 547 23.35 -1.70 -10.80
CA SER A 547 23.11 -2.97 -11.51
C SER A 547 23.52 -2.88 -12.97
N VAL A 548 23.85 -4.02 -13.57
CA VAL A 548 23.79 -4.18 -15.03
C VAL A 548 22.36 -4.60 -15.40
N ILE A 549 21.76 -3.91 -16.36
CA ILE A 549 20.41 -4.17 -16.89
C ILE A 549 20.47 -4.25 -18.42
N PRO A 550 19.43 -4.73 -19.12
CA PRO A 550 19.46 -4.85 -20.58
C PRO A 550 19.73 -3.52 -21.30
N SER A 551 19.20 -2.41 -20.77
CA SER A 551 19.39 -1.05 -21.29
C SER A 551 20.67 -0.37 -20.79
N GLY A 552 21.65 -1.13 -20.26
CA GLY A 552 22.96 -0.59 -19.88
C GLY A 552 23.38 -0.81 -18.43
N THR A 553 24.28 0.05 -17.96
CA THR A 553 24.71 0.06 -16.55
C THR A 553 23.95 1.16 -15.81
N LEU A 554 23.19 0.75 -14.79
CA LEU A 554 22.50 1.62 -13.86
C LEU A 554 23.42 1.91 -12.66
N ASP A 555 23.87 3.15 -12.48
CA ASP A 555 24.56 3.64 -11.26
C ASP A 555 23.98 5.01 -10.86
N ASN A 556 22.71 4.99 -10.48
CA ASN A 556 21.98 6.20 -10.14
C ASN A 556 21.97 6.41 -8.63
N SER A 557 22.22 7.65 -8.20
CA SER A 557 22.06 8.01 -6.80
C SER A 557 21.64 9.46 -6.59
N GLN A 558 20.80 9.69 -5.59
CA GLN A 558 20.33 11.03 -5.26
C GLN A 558 20.02 11.18 -3.77
N THR A 559 20.31 12.37 -3.24
CA THR A 559 19.77 12.82 -1.94
C THR A 559 18.53 13.68 -2.17
N SER A 560 17.44 13.29 -1.52
CA SER A 560 16.12 13.90 -1.66
C SER A 560 15.53 14.28 -0.30
N TYR A 561 14.50 15.11 -0.33
CA TYR A 561 13.92 15.76 0.84
C TYR A 561 12.40 15.72 0.80
N ASN A 562 11.78 15.36 1.92
CA ASN A 562 10.36 15.54 2.18
C ASN A 562 10.17 16.54 3.32
N LEU A 563 9.28 17.50 3.14
CA LEU A 563 8.89 18.46 4.15
C LEU A 563 7.37 18.47 4.31
N TYR A 564 6.92 18.26 5.54
CA TYR A 564 5.54 18.38 5.96
C TYR A 564 5.44 19.48 7.01
N VAL A 565 4.55 20.45 6.79
CA VAL A 565 4.23 21.50 7.75
C VAL A 565 2.71 21.59 7.92
N GLY A 566 2.21 21.14 9.06
CA GLY A 566 0.78 21.21 9.40
C GLY A 566 0.52 22.22 10.51
N ASN A 567 -0.31 23.23 10.25
CA ASN A 567 -0.75 24.22 11.24
C ASN A 567 -2.18 23.90 11.69
N GLU A 568 -2.38 23.81 13.00
CA GLU A 568 -3.69 23.66 13.62
C GLU A 568 -4.00 24.91 14.45
N ILE A 569 -5.12 25.57 14.11
CA ILE A 569 -5.50 26.86 14.66
C ILE A 569 -6.90 26.75 15.29
N SER A 570 -6.98 27.01 16.60
CA SER A 570 -8.26 27.09 17.31
C SER A 570 -8.93 28.43 17.05
N LEU A 571 -10.11 28.39 16.46
CA LEU A 571 -10.92 29.55 16.08
C LEU A 571 -12.08 29.76 17.07
N PRO A 572 -12.71 30.96 17.10
CA PRO A 572 -13.87 31.22 17.95
C PRO A 572 -15.03 30.23 17.70
N ARG A 573 -15.90 30.07 18.70
CA ARG A 573 -17.11 29.21 18.64
C ARG A 573 -16.82 27.71 18.42
N GLY A 574 -15.65 27.23 18.82
CA GLY A 574 -15.30 25.80 18.79
C GLY A 574 -14.85 25.28 17.42
N TRP A 575 -14.65 26.18 16.45
CA TRP A 575 -14.09 25.85 15.14
C TRP A 575 -12.57 25.60 15.23
N ARG A 576 -12.06 24.73 14.35
CA ARG A 576 -10.63 24.46 14.19
C ARG A 576 -10.26 24.55 12.73
N GLY A 577 -9.34 25.45 12.42
CA GLY A 577 -8.74 25.58 11.11
C GLY A 577 -7.47 24.74 11.00
N GLU A 578 -7.21 24.20 9.81
CA GLU A 578 -6.00 23.50 9.46
C GLU A 578 -5.43 24.01 8.14
N VAL A 579 -4.11 24.20 8.10
CA VAL A 579 -3.35 24.50 6.89
C VAL A 579 -2.19 23.52 6.80
N THR A 580 -2.14 22.73 5.74
CA THR A 580 -1.06 21.75 5.55
C THR A 580 -0.28 22.05 4.28
N PHE A 581 1.03 22.11 4.39
CA PHE A 581 1.96 22.21 3.26
C PHE A 581 2.79 20.94 3.17
N ASN A 582 2.78 20.33 2.00
CA ASN A 582 3.61 19.18 1.66
C ASN A 582 4.58 19.59 0.56
N TYR A 583 5.84 19.17 0.67
CA TYR A 583 6.85 19.33 -0.35
C TYR A 583 7.70 18.07 -0.42
N ARG A 584 7.93 17.59 -1.64
CA ARG A 584 8.87 16.54 -1.98
C ARG A 584 9.82 17.10 -3.03
N SER A 585 11.12 17.02 -2.81
CA SER A 585 12.10 17.39 -3.82
C SER A 585 12.10 16.38 -4.97
N SER A 586 12.88 16.64 -6.01
CA SER A 586 13.16 15.59 -6.97
C SER A 586 13.84 14.38 -6.31
N LEU A 587 13.62 13.20 -6.88
CA LEU A 587 14.23 11.95 -6.45
C LEU A 587 14.46 11.02 -7.62
N VAL A 588 15.47 10.16 -7.50
CA VAL A 588 15.70 9.06 -8.42
C VAL A 588 15.22 7.75 -7.80
N TRP A 589 14.50 6.97 -8.60
CA TRP A 589 14.05 5.63 -8.27
C TRP A 589 14.41 4.69 -9.42
N GLY A 590 15.48 3.89 -9.26
CA GLY A 590 16.03 3.11 -10.37
C GLY A 590 16.44 4.03 -11.52
N LEU A 591 15.76 3.88 -12.67
CA LEU A 591 15.95 4.66 -13.89
C LEU A 591 15.13 5.96 -13.94
N PHE A 592 14.16 6.11 -13.04
CA PHE A 592 13.18 7.19 -13.09
C PHE A 592 13.67 8.41 -12.31
N GLU A 593 13.75 9.55 -12.97
CA GLU A 593 13.92 10.86 -12.35
C GLU A 593 12.53 11.49 -12.14
N VAL A 594 12.14 11.67 -10.90
CA VAL A 594 10.82 12.22 -10.54
C VAL A 594 10.98 13.67 -10.11
N ASP A 595 10.16 14.55 -10.69
CA ASP A 595 10.19 15.98 -10.40
C ASP A 595 9.68 16.35 -8.99
N PRO A 596 10.03 17.55 -8.49
CA PRO A 596 9.53 18.04 -7.22
C PRO A 596 8.00 18.19 -7.22
N GLN A 597 7.37 17.80 -6.11
CA GLN A 597 5.93 17.95 -5.90
C GLN A 597 5.62 18.76 -4.65
N TYR A 598 4.52 19.51 -4.69
CA TYR A 598 4.05 20.25 -3.54
C TYR A 598 2.55 20.49 -3.58
N SER A 599 1.96 20.63 -2.39
CA SER A 599 0.55 20.95 -2.22
C SER A 599 0.32 21.83 -1.01
N LEU A 600 -0.76 22.62 -1.10
CA LEU A 600 -1.32 23.34 0.04
C LEU A 600 -2.78 22.92 0.22
N ASP A 601 -3.11 22.45 1.42
CA ASP A 601 -4.44 21.99 1.79
C ASP A 601 -5.02 22.85 2.92
N PHE A 602 -6.33 23.09 2.86
CA PHE A 602 -7.09 23.79 3.89
C PHE A 602 -8.18 22.90 4.49
N GLY A 603 -8.38 23.02 5.80
CA GLY A 603 -9.41 22.31 6.54
C GLY A 603 -10.10 23.19 7.57
N LEU A 604 -11.37 22.95 7.79
CA LEU A 604 -12.17 23.58 8.84
C LEU A 604 -13.07 22.51 9.45
N SER A 605 -13.04 22.37 10.78
CA SER A 605 -13.88 21.41 11.49
C SER A 605 -14.51 22.00 12.74
N THR A 606 -15.65 21.45 13.14
CA THR A 606 -16.32 21.79 14.39
C THR A 606 -17.05 20.59 14.96
N SER A 607 -17.08 20.53 16.29
CA SER A 607 -17.87 19.52 16.99
C SER A 607 -19.30 20.01 17.17
N VAL A 608 -20.25 19.13 16.93
CA VAL A 608 -21.69 19.39 17.03
C VAL A 608 -22.35 18.32 17.90
N MET A 609 -23.63 18.50 18.23
CA MET A 609 -24.42 17.53 19.00
C MET A 609 -23.74 17.14 20.33
N SER A 610 -23.30 18.15 21.09
CA SER A 610 -22.65 17.98 22.39
C SER A 610 -21.40 17.07 22.37
N GLY A 611 -20.60 17.13 21.30
CA GLY A 611 -19.39 16.32 21.19
C GLY A 611 -19.57 14.99 20.45
N MET A 612 -20.81 14.58 20.18
CA MET A 612 -21.11 13.30 19.54
C MET A 612 -21.01 13.37 18.00
N GLY A 613 -21.18 14.56 17.43
CA GLY A 613 -21.03 14.81 16.01
C GLY A 613 -19.79 15.63 15.68
N ASN A 614 -19.26 15.47 14.47
CA ASN A 614 -18.20 16.30 13.93
C ASN A 614 -18.44 16.58 12.45
N LEU A 615 -18.53 17.86 12.11
CA LEU A 615 -18.64 18.37 10.74
C LEU A 615 -17.28 18.89 10.29
N LYS A 616 -16.89 18.56 9.06
CA LYS A 616 -15.69 19.11 8.43
C LYS A 616 -15.96 19.57 7.02
N VAL A 617 -15.24 20.59 6.62
CA VAL A 617 -15.11 21.07 5.25
C VAL A 617 -13.63 21.25 4.96
N GLY A 618 -13.17 20.82 3.80
CA GLY A 618 -11.77 20.97 3.41
C GLY A 618 -11.61 21.15 1.91
N MET A 619 -10.44 21.62 1.51
CA MET A 619 -10.03 21.74 0.12
C MET A 619 -8.60 21.26 0.00
N ASN A 620 -8.40 20.21 -0.80
CA ASN A 620 -7.09 19.67 -1.13
C ASN A 620 -6.51 20.39 -2.35
N ASP A 621 -5.17 20.49 -2.38
CA ASP A 621 -4.39 21.09 -3.47
C ASP A 621 -5.01 22.36 -4.03
N VAL A 622 -5.14 23.37 -3.16
CA VAL A 622 -5.92 24.59 -3.42
C VAL A 622 -5.44 25.32 -4.68
N PHE A 623 -4.14 25.22 -4.97
CA PHE A 623 -3.50 25.83 -6.12
C PHE A 623 -3.39 24.92 -7.35
N ARG A 624 -3.85 23.66 -7.27
CA ARG A 624 -3.76 22.68 -8.36
C ARG A 624 -2.30 22.47 -8.82
N THR A 625 -1.39 22.30 -7.86
CA THR A 625 0.07 22.20 -8.11
C THR A 625 0.60 20.77 -8.09
N LEU A 626 -0.23 19.78 -7.71
CA LEU A 626 0.18 18.38 -7.73
C LEU A 626 0.15 17.82 -9.15
N VAL A 627 1.32 17.82 -9.77
CA VAL A 627 1.61 17.26 -11.10
C VAL A 627 2.72 16.21 -10.93
N ASN A 628 2.64 15.08 -11.63
CA ASN A 628 3.74 14.12 -11.73
C ASN A 628 4.47 14.36 -13.05
N THR A 629 5.77 14.66 -12.99
CA THR A 629 6.65 14.57 -14.15
C THR A 629 7.68 13.49 -13.85
N VAL A 630 7.89 12.59 -14.80
CA VAL A 630 8.89 11.52 -14.70
C VAL A 630 9.69 11.48 -15.99
N ASP A 631 11.00 11.55 -15.86
CA ASP A 631 11.93 11.44 -16.98
C ASP A 631 12.77 10.17 -16.83
N VAL A 632 13.11 9.56 -17.97
CA VAL A 632 14.04 8.44 -18.07
C VAL A 632 15.02 8.76 -19.17
N ASN A 633 16.30 8.84 -18.81
CA ASN A 633 17.40 9.02 -19.75
C ASN A 633 18.46 7.96 -19.46
N GLN A 634 18.43 6.87 -20.22
CA GLN A 634 19.33 5.72 -20.04
C GLN A 634 19.69 5.12 -21.39
N ASP A 635 20.96 5.22 -21.78
CA ASP A 635 21.51 4.75 -23.06
C ASP A 635 20.65 5.14 -24.27
N ASP A 636 19.83 4.24 -24.80
CA ASP A 636 18.97 4.43 -25.97
C ASP A 636 17.50 4.78 -25.62
N ILE A 637 17.21 4.99 -24.35
CA ILE A 637 15.88 5.34 -23.83
C ILE A 637 15.87 6.83 -23.45
N ASP A 638 15.06 7.60 -24.17
CA ASP A 638 14.71 8.99 -23.84
C ASP A 638 13.18 9.11 -23.79
N LEU A 639 12.66 9.21 -22.57
CA LEU A 639 11.24 9.19 -22.27
C LEU A 639 10.89 10.24 -21.23
N SER A 640 9.78 10.94 -21.44
CA SER A 640 9.22 11.91 -20.50
C SER A 640 7.72 11.71 -20.36
N VAL A 641 7.24 11.64 -19.12
CA VAL A 641 5.82 11.50 -18.77
C VAL A 641 5.39 12.70 -17.97
N TYR A 642 4.39 13.41 -18.46
CA TYR A 642 3.64 14.41 -17.70
C TYR A 642 2.27 13.83 -17.35
N GLN A 643 1.94 13.80 -16.07
CA GLN A 643 0.73 13.19 -15.56
C GLN A 643 -0.03 14.15 -14.65
N PHE A 644 -1.27 14.44 -15.03
CA PHE A 644 -2.19 15.27 -14.26
C PHE A 644 -3.42 14.48 -13.79
N ARG A 645 -3.77 14.58 -12.51
CA ARG A 645 -4.93 13.92 -11.90
C ARG A 645 -5.84 14.94 -11.22
N ASP A 646 -7.05 14.53 -10.84
CA ASP A 646 -8.02 15.36 -10.14
C ASP A 646 -7.62 15.65 -8.67
N SER A 647 -6.55 16.43 -8.48
CA SER A 647 -5.95 16.72 -7.17
C SER A 647 -6.72 17.75 -6.33
N ARG A 648 -7.34 18.74 -6.98
CA ARG A 648 -8.02 19.85 -6.32
C ARG A 648 -9.48 19.50 -6.00
N ARG A 649 -9.72 19.04 -4.78
CA ARG A 649 -11.03 18.53 -4.35
C ARG A 649 -11.56 19.24 -3.11
N ALA A 650 -12.81 19.68 -3.15
CA ALA A 650 -13.55 20.14 -1.98
C ALA A 650 -14.24 18.96 -1.30
N THR A 651 -14.09 18.83 0.01
CA THR A 651 -14.64 17.71 0.79
C THR A 651 -15.56 18.23 1.89
N ILE A 652 -16.72 17.61 2.05
CA ILE A 652 -17.58 17.76 3.23
C ILE A 652 -17.71 16.39 3.89
N SER A 653 -17.51 16.32 5.19
CA SER A 653 -17.71 15.08 5.95
C SER A 653 -18.47 15.32 7.24
N PHE A 654 -19.32 14.36 7.57
CA PHE A 654 -20.04 14.29 8.83
C PHE A 654 -19.82 12.94 9.48
N SER A 655 -19.53 12.96 10.78
CA SER A 655 -19.42 11.75 11.59
C SER A 655 -20.24 11.90 12.85
N TYR A 656 -20.91 10.82 13.26
CA TYR A 656 -21.75 10.79 14.45
C TYR A 656 -21.54 9.49 15.22
N ARG A 657 -21.22 9.63 16.51
CA ARG A 657 -21.06 8.51 17.45
C ARG A 657 -22.31 8.35 18.28
N PHE A 658 -22.71 7.10 18.49
CA PHE A 658 -23.89 6.75 19.25
C PHE A 658 -23.62 5.58 20.20
N GLY A 659 -24.55 5.37 21.15
CA GLY A 659 -24.43 4.36 22.19
C GLY A 659 -23.38 4.69 23.24
N ASN A 660 -23.04 3.68 24.04
CA ASN A 660 -22.16 3.83 25.18
C ASN A 660 -20.69 3.94 24.75
N GLN A 661 -20.16 5.17 24.78
CA GLN A 661 -18.77 5.49 24.42
C GLN A 661 -17.72 4.82 25.34
N LYS A 662 -18.17 4.15 26.40
CA LYS A 662 -17.31 3.38 27.29
C LYS A 662 -17.25 1.88 26.94
N VAL A 663 -17.96 1.36 25.94
CA VAL A 663 -17.96 -0.09 25.66
C VAL A 663 -16.63 -0.60 25.07
N LYS A 664 -16.19 -1.80 25.48
CA LYS A 664 -14.92 -2.41 25.01
C LYS A 664 -15.05 -2.90 23.57
N GLY A 665 -14.13 -2.44 22.72
CA GLY A 665 -14.05 -2.86 21.33
C GLY A 665 -13.67 -4.33 21.16
N ALA A 666 -13.77 -4.79 19.92
CA ALA A 666 -13.43 -6.15 19.49
C ALA A 666 -12.04 -6.61 19.96
N ARG A 667 -11.90 -7.92 20.20
CA ARG A 667 -10.60 -8.50 20.55
C ARG A 667 -9.62 -8.36 19.38
N LYS A 668 -8.37 -8.03 19.70
CA LYS A 668 -7.25 -8.07 18.75
C LYS A 668 -7.01 -9.53 18.34
N ARG A 669 -7.12 -9.81 17.05
CA ARG A 669 -6.77 -11.08 16.41
C ARG A 669 -5.76 -10.76 15.32
N LYS A 670 -4.85 -11.66 14.99
CA LYS A 670 -3.89 -11.49 13.90
C LYS A 670 -4.14 -12.65 12.94
N THR A 671 -4.50 -12.37 11.70
CA THR A 671 -4.89 -13.42 10.75
C THR A 671 -3.63 -14.09 10.19
N ALA A 672 -3.70 -15.36 9.80
CA ALA A 672 -2.56 -16.13 9.35
C ALA A 672 -2.22 -15.88 7.87
N THR A 673 -3.18 -15.48 7.02
CA THR A 673 -2.99 -15.24 5.57
C THR A 673 -2.37 -13.87 5.23
N GLU A 674 -1.81 -13.19 6.24
CA GLU A 674 -1.42 -11.78 6.24
C GLU A 674 -0.46 -11.34 5.12
N ASP A 675 0.58 -12.12 4.88
CA ASP A 675 1.61 -11.92 3.85
C ASP A 675 1.13 -12.28 2.44
N ALA A 676 0.56 -13.48 2.29
CA ALA A 676 0.07 -14.00 1.01
C ALA A 676 -0.96 -13.08 0.35
N ALA A 677 -1.99 -12.66 1.09
CA ALA A 677 -3.03 -11.82 0.51
C ALA A 677 -2.59 -10.35 0.30
N GLY A 678 -1.46 -9.93 0.88
CA GLY A 678 -0.83 -8.64 0.57
C GLY A 678 -0.07 -8.63 -0.77
N ARG A 679 0.16 -9.80 -1.38
CA ARG A 679 0.78 -9.96 -2.70
C ARG A 679 -0.24 -10.04 -3.84
N ILE A 680 -1.53 -9.94 -3.54
CA ILE A 680 -2.60 -9.73 -4.53
C ILE A 680 -2.63 -8.23 -4.83
N THR A 681 -2.37 -7.86 -6.08
CA THR A 681 -2.38 -6.47 -6.57
C THR A 681 -3.33 -6.35 -7.76
N ARG A 682 -4.09 -5.24 -7.84
CA ARG A 682 -4.97 -4.92 -8.97
C ARG A 682 -4.25 -4.05 -10.01
N GLU A 683 -4.90 -3.85 -11.15
CA GLU A 683 -4.54 -2.77 -12.08
C GLU A 683 -4.97 -1.42 -11.49
N ASP A 684 -4.02 -0.48 -11.44
CA ASP A 684 -4.20 0.92 -11.01
C ASP A 684 -4.06 1.85 -12.21
#